data_AF-A0A0G4F284-F1
#
_entry.id   AF-A0A0G4F284-F1
#
_cell.length_a   1.000
_cell.length_b   1.000
_cell.length_c   1.000
_cell.angle_alpha   90.00
_cell.angle_beta   90.00
_cell.angle_gamma   90.00
#
_symmetry.space_group_name_H-M   'P 1'
#
loop_
_entity.id
_entity.type
_entity.pdbx_description
1 polymer ?
#
loop_
_entity_poly.entity_id
_entity_poly.type
_entity_poly.pdbx_seq_one_letter_code
_entity_poly.pdbx_strand_id
1 'polypeptide(L)'
;MRAYDADELLVRRRGTAVQNGVSNGIDGRVGQPDDPSKRAVLERMLVKEQVATRDDGQLADPLADRLVSGLASVWADGRRRDRDEGDLPERVPAQSGVAGYEALLRCPAEASPVPSDAADMESTAGQMRWLRQTVTHHLKQRGAGNEPALAQVKDLVSRIIEVLCSDMADEALQGTMLDLLGIEGIETAADILQKRPVMLVMVDALREQAISRLPQDRKTNRKPITQTPQFSIRSESDLRRMKQERKGRGTRPHLSSLEILEATGFDQQYLAEQTLGSARGGLKMLSQTLKAVGPPASARDAGRGAGLRMVLPEGTKRTQGFKYEEIDVPAPRKSEAPRGKLVPVGSLPEWAQMAFEGTTHLNTVQSIVFNKAFGSTSNLLVSAPTGAGKTNVAMLTILQAIEANRDAFGAVLSPKEFKMVYIAPMKALVAEVVEKFSSRLAPLGIEVKEMTGDMQLTRQELERVHLIVTVPEKFDILTRNTATGAGREDSSLMSKVALIIIDEVHLLNDDRGPVIESIVARAKRYMETSGAFIRLVAISATLPNWTDVAQFFHVPADHAFHFDSSYRPIPLQQTFIGVAEKDPQRRLHRMNELCYEKIKAAISSGHQAMVFVHSRGDTYTAAKALMEIASAKGDLERFLDHENRADIVRRIRSPQVLELVPSGFAMHHAGMLRSDRSNVERLFMTGCIKVLCCTATLAHGGFRDIDVLDILQVFGRAGRPQFDDLGHAVLITSHDKLDSYLMKINNQIPIESKMLDNMCNALNAEIAMNNIADINDAIDYLGYTYLFVRMARSPHVYGIKPEELLHDPHLIAKRRDIVTSAVKKLDANKLLRLSNQQLAPTAIGRIAARYYIDYETT
;
A
#
# COMPACT_ATOMS: atom_id res chain seq x y z
N MET A 1 42.87 -1.17 28.77
CA MET A 1 42.82 -0.12 29.81
C MET A 1 42.04 1.04 29.22
N ARG A 2 40.74 1.19 29.55
CA ARG A 2 40.16 2.13 30.55
C ARG A 2 40.62 3.58 30.30
N ALA A 3 39.78 4.62 30.27
CA ALA A 3 38.35 4.84 30.56
C ALA A 3 38.00 6.28 30.06
N TYR A 4 36.80 6.51 29.50
CA TYR A 4 35.68 7.34 30.03
C TYR A 4 35.88 8.87 30.05
N ASP A 5 34.97 9.60 29.39
CA ASP A 5 34.05 10.61 29.96
C ASP A 5 33.62 11.67 28.91
N ALA A 6 32.35 11.60 28.49
CA ALA A 6 31.63 12.71 27.86
C ALA A 6 30.11 12.44 27.83
N ASP A 7 29.44 12.47 29.00
CA ASP A 7 27.97 12.39 29.08
C ASP A 7 27.35 13.29 30.17
N GLU A 8 28.05 14.33 30.64
CA GLU A 8 27.61 15.13 31.80
C GLU A 8 27.22 16.59 31.48
N LEU A 9 26.48 16.84 30.38
CA LEU A 9 26.08 18.22 30.02
C LEU A 9 24.61 18.47 29.62
N LEU A 10 23.69 17.52 29.82
CA LEU A 10 22.28 17.70 29.39
C LEU A 10 21.19 17.61 30.48
N VAL A 11 21.54 17.58 31.77
CA VAL A 11 20.55 17.45 32.87
C VAL A 11 20.24 18.77 33.62
N ARG A 12 20.81 19.92 33.22
CA ARG A 12 20.49 21.22 33.87
C ARG A 12 19.83 22.19 32.90
N ARG A 13 18.53 22.01 32.65
CA ARG A 13 17.53 23.09 32.41
C ARG A 13 16.20 22.48 31.99
N ARG A 14 15.28 22.35 32.94
CA ARG A 14 13.82 22.60 32.80
C ARG A 14 13.11 22.18 34.09
N GLY A 15 13.28 23.01 35.11
CA GLY A 15 12.23 23.22 36.11
C GLY A 15 11.52 24.52 35.77
N THR A 16 10.23 24.56 36.07
CA THR A 16 9.27 25.69 36.07
C THR A 16 8.45 25.95 34.79
N ALA A 17 7.13 25.98 35.04
CA ALA A 17 5.99 26.52 34.30
C ALA A 17 5.14 25.53 33.49
N VAL A 18 3.81 25.39 33.61
CA VAL A 18 2.74 25.99 34.46
C VAL A 18 1.51 25.08 34.26
N GLN A 19 0.71 24.89 35.32
CA GLN A 19 -0.66 24.31 35.27
C GLN A 19 -1.66 25.28 34.63
N ASN A 20 -2.60 24.80 33.80
CA ASN A 20 -4.06 24.91 33.97
C ASN A 20 -4.89 24.67 32.67
N GLY A 21 -6.01 23.92 32.82
CA GLY A 21 -7.21 23.93 31.94
C GLY A 21 -7.38 22.74 30.97
N VAL A 22 -7.87 21.57 31.39
CA VAL A 22 -9.29 21.10 31.52
C VAL A 22 -10.05 20.89 30.20
N SER A 23 -10.44 19.64 29.92
CA SER A 23 -11.73 19.28 29.32
C SER A 23 -12.24 17.94 29.90
N ASN A 24 -13.56 17.83 30.06
CA ASN A 24 -14.31 16.94 30.97
C ASN A 24 -14.75 15.59 30.37
N GLY A 25 -14.94 14.60 31.26
CA GLY A 25 -15.89 13.47 31.18
C GLY A 25 -15.32 12.17 30.58
N ILE A 26 -15.51 10.94 31.09
CA ILE A 26 -16.50 10.33 32.00
C ILE A 26 -15.87 9.07 32.67
N ASP A 27 -16.17 8.90 33.96
CA ASP A 27 -16.13 7.73 34.87
C ASP A 27 -15.30 6.46 34.65
N GLY A 28 -14.63 6.03 35.73
CA GLY A 28 -14.19 4.64 35.97
C GLY A 28 -13.07 4.49 37.00
N ARG A 29 -13.38 4.57 38.31
CA ARG A 29 -12.40 4.46 39.42
C ARG A 29 -11.72 3.09 39.49
N VAL A 30 -10.38 3.07 39.38
CA VAL A 30 -9.49 2.10 40.05
C VAL A 30 -8.45 2.92 40.80
N GLY A 31 -8.44 2.84 42.13
CA GLY A 31 -7.53 3.62 42.98
C GLY A 31 -6.08 3.19 42.80
N GLN A 32 -5.20 4.14 42.43
CA GLN A 32 -3.75 3.98 42.54
C GLN A 32 -3.29 4.35 43.96
N PRO A 33 -2.26 3.69 44.52
CA PRO A 33 -1.68 4.09 45.80
C PRO A 33 -0.67 5.24 45.60
N ASP A 34 -1.06 6.47 45.95
CA ASP A 34 -0.18 7.66 46.02
C ASP A 34 0.70 7.64 47.28
N ASP A 35 1.50 6.59 47.47
CA ASP A 35 2.51 6.53 48.53
C ASP A 35 3.92 6.37 47.91
N PRO A 36 4.77 7.42 47.96
CA PRO A 36 6.12 7.41 47.40
C PRO A 36 7.00 6.27 47.94
N SER A 37 6.75 5.84 49.18
CA SER A 37 7.51 4.77 49.83
C SER A 37 7.16 3.39 49.27
N LYS A 38 5.90 3.18 48.85
CA LYS A 38 5.45 1.94 48.20
C LYS A 38 5.95 1.85 46.76
N ARG A 39 6.03 2.97 46.04
CA ARG A 39 6.67 3.05 44.71
C ARG A 39 8.14 2.64 44.76
N ALA A 40 8.91 3.15 45.71
CA ALA A 40 10.32 2.81 45.86
C ALA A 40 10.57 1.33 46.20
N VAL A 41 9.66 0.69 46.95
CA VAL A 41 9.71 -0.76 47.23
C VAL A 41 9.36 -1.57 45.97
N LEU A 42 8.34 -1.15 45.22
CA LEU A 42 7.96 -1.77 43.95
C LEU A 42 9.10 -1.68 42.93
N GLU A 43 9.72 -0.52 42.79
CA GLU A 43 10.88 -0.29 41.92
C GLU A 43 12.08 -1.17 42.33
N ARG A 44 12.38 -1.29 43.63
CA ARG A 44 13.45 -2.18 44.12
C ARG A 44 13.14 -3.67 43.88
N MET A 45 11.86 -4.07 43.92
CA MET A 45 11.43 -5.43 43.57
C MET A 45 11.53 -5.68 42.06
N LEU A 46 11.16 -4.70 41.23
CA LEU A 46 11.26 -4.76 39.77
C LEU A 46 12.72 -4.81 39.28
N VAL A 47 13.63 -4.10 39.93
CA VAL A 47 15.08 -4.15 39.65
C VAL A 47 15.68 -5.52 40.03
N LYS A 48 15.17 -6.18 41.07
CA LYS A 48 15.59 -7.54 41.46
C LYS A 48 15.13 -8.62 40.46
N GLU A 49 14.02 -8.41 39.75
CA GLU A 49 13.51 -9.32 38.71
C GLU A 49 14.04 -9.04 37.28
N GLN A 50 14.98 -8.09 37.10
CA GLN A 50 15.53 -7.70 35.78
C GLN A 50 14.45 -7.36 34.72
N VAL A 51 13.46 -6.53 35.07
CA VAL A 51 12.37 -6.16 34.15
C VAL A 51 12.63 -4.79 33.49
N ALA A 52 12.49 -4.71 32.16
CA ALA A 52 12.57 -3.46 31.41
C ALA A 52 11.32 -2.60 31.62
N THR A 53 11.50 -1.34 32.01
CA THR A 53 10.45 -0.31 32.09
C THR A 53 10.26 0.38 30.73
N ARG A 54 9.04 0.86 30.43
CA ARG A 54 8.80 1.78 29.31
C ARG A 54 9.42 3.16 29.59
N ASP A 55 9.71 3.92 28.54
CA ASP A 55 10.22 5.31 28.64
C ASP A 55 9.25 6.29 29.32
N ASP A 56 7.99 5.89 29.55
CA ASP A 56 6.93 6.67 30.20
C ASP A 56 6.60 6.20 31.64
N GLY A 57 7.35 5.23 32.19
CA GLY A 57 7.21 4.79 33.59
C GLY A 57 5.98 3.92 33.90
N GLN A 58 5.24 3.42 32.89
CA GLN A 58 4.13 2.48 33.10
C GLN A 58 4.55 1.00 32.98
N LEU A 59 3.97 0.14 33.83
CA LEU A 59 4.15 -1.32 33.83
C LEU A 59 3.39 -1.98 32.66
N ALA A 60 3.94 -3.06 32.08
CA ALA A 60 3.22 -3.88 31.10
C ALA A 60 2.09 -4.70 31.77
N ASP A 61 0.91 -4.74 31.15
CA ASP A 61 -0.34 -5.28 31.74
C ASP A 61 -0.24 -6.64 32.47
N PRO A 62 0.45 -7.69 31.98
CA PRO A 62 0.50 -8.97 32.68
C PRO A 62 1.35 -8.94 33.97
N LEU A 63 2.25 -7.96 34.09
CA LEU A 63 3.14 -7.77 35.24
C LEU A 63 2.44 -7.00 36.37
N ALA A 64 1.52 -6.10 36.02
CA ALA A 64 0.64 -5.45 36.99
C ALA A 64 -0.23 -6.50 37.72
N ASP A 65 -0.78 -7.48 36.99
CA ASP A 65 -1.56 -8.57 37.57
C ASP A 65 -0.74 -9.50 38.48
N ARG A 66 0.53 -9.80 38.12
CA ARG A 66 1.44 -10.59 38.98
C ARG A 66 1.74 -9.90 40.30
N LEU A 67 1.95 -8.58 40.29
CA LEU A 67 2.19 -7.78 41.49
C LEU A 67 0.93 -7.63 42.35
N VAL A 68 -0.22 -7.41 41.72
CA VAL A 68 -1.51 -7.28 42.42
C VAL A 68 -1.91 -8.60 43.09
N SER A 69 -1.72 -9.74 42.43
CA SER A 69 -2.02 -11.06 43.02
C SER A 69 -1.08 -11.42 44.18
N GLY A 70 0.20 -11.02 44.12
CA GLY A 70 1.16 -11.24 45.21
C GLY A 70 0.93 -10.32 46.42
N LEU A 71 0.51 -9.08 46.20
CA LEU A 71 0.19 -8.13 47.27
C LEU A 71 -1.14 -8.47 47.97
N ALA A 72 -2.12 -9.02 47.25
CA ALA A 72 -3.40 -9.44 47.82
C ALA A 72 -3.25 -10.57 48.87
N SER A 73 -2.26 -11.47 48.72
CA SER A 73 -2.00 -12.51 49.73
C SER A 73 -1.29 -12.00 50.98
N VAL A 74 -0.60 -10.86 50.91
CA VAL A 74 0.14 -10.27 52.03
C VAL A 74 -0.75 -9.35 52.89
N TRP A 75 -1.87 -8.87 52.36
CA TRP A 75 -2.80 -7.97 53.07
C TRP A 75 -4.07 -8.65 53.61
N ALA A 76 -4.20 -9.97 53.49
CA ALA A 76 -5.31 -10.71 54.06
C ALA A 76 -5.20 -10.96 55.58
N ASP A 77 -4.10 -10.57 56.22
CA ASP A 77 -3.86 -10.79 57.65
C ASP A 77 -3.63 -9.46 58.39
N GLY A 78 -4.73 -8.82 58.81
CA GLY A 78 -4.65 -7.52 59.47
C GLY A 78 -6.00 -6.86 59.76
N ARG A 79 -6.87 -7.48 60.55
CA ARG A 79 -8.03 -6.79 61.15
C ARG A 79 -7.70 -6.29 62.56
N ARG A 80 -7.86 -4.99 62.83
CA ARG A 80 -8.72 -4.43 63.92
C ARG A 80 -8.51 -2.91 64.19
N ARG A 81 -9.68 -2.23 64.35
CA ARG A 81 -10.08 -1.14 65.27
C ARG A 81 -9.83 0.36 64.93
N ASP A 82 -10.92 0.99 64.47
CA ASP A 82 -11.77 2.04 65.12
C ASP A 82 -11.33 3.51 65.40
N ARG A 83 -12.27 4.42 65.03
CA ARG A 83 -12.64 5.80 65.51
C ARG A 83 -11.82 7.01 65.03
N ASP A 84 -12.33 8.24 64.86
CA ASP A 84 -13.64 8.92 64.68
C ASP A 84 -13.34 10.44 64.46
N GLU A 85 -14.33 11.26 64.03
CA GLU A 85 -14.41 12.76 64.03
C GLU A 85 -13.60 13.55 62.96
N GLY A 86 -14.04 14.65 62.32
CA GLY A 86 -15.27 15.47 62.34
C GLY A 86 -15.05 16.84 61.60
N ASP A 87 -16.03 17.25 60.77
CA ASP A 87 -16.59 18.59 60.46
C ASP A 87 -15.85 19.84 59.87
N LEU A 88 -16.49 20.39 58.79
CA LEU A 88 -16.91 21.82 58.50
C LEU A 88 -16.03 22.82 57.67
N PRO A 89 -16.61 23.89 57.01
CA PRO A 89 -16.55 24.09 55.54
C PRO A 89 -16.27 25.52 54.98
N GLU A 90 -16.39 25.67 53.65
CA GLU A 90 -16.98 26.81 52.87
C GLU A 90 -16.11 28.04 52.44
N ARG A 91 -16.05 28.33 51.12
CA ARG A 91 -16.54 29.55 50.41
C ARG A 91 -15.80 29.92 49.10
N VAL A 92 -16.57 30.47 48.15
CA VAL A 92 -16.22 31.03 46.82
C VAL A 92 -16.40 32.56 46.85
N PRO A 93 -15.71 33.35 45.98
CA PRO A 93 -16.46 34.17 45.02
C PRO A 93 -15.79 34.33 43.61
N ALA A 94 -16.49 35.06 42.74
CA ALA A 94 -16.48 35.10 41.27
C ALA A 94 -15.72 36.29 40.60
N GLN A 95 -15.93 36.43 39.26
CA GLN A 95 -15.71 37.55 38.28
C GLN A 95 -14.56 37.33 37.26
N SER A 96 -14.50 37.81 36.01
CA SER A 96 -15.38 38.34 34.93
C SER A 96 -14.48 38.86 33.76
N GLY A 97 -14.96 38.96 32.50
CA GLY A 97 -14.38 39.75 31.36
C GLY A 97 -14.09 38.91 30.09
N VAL A 98 -14.59 39.10 28.84
CA VAL A 98 -15.03 40.18 27.91
C VAL A 98 -13.95 40.71 26.93
N ALA A 99 -14.09 40.26 25.66
CA ALA A 99 -13.97 40.90 24.31
C ALA A 99 -12.68 41.53 23.72
N GLY A 100 -12.40 41.17 22.45
CA GLY A 100 -12.29 42.10 21.31
C GLY A 100 -10.93 42.25 20.61
N TYR A 101 -10.85 41.97 19.29
CA TYR A 101 -10.52 42.93 18.19
C TYR A 101 -10.30 42.22 16.83
N GLU A 102 -10.73 42.90 15.76
CA GLU A 102 -10.77 42.47 14.36
C GLU A 102 -10.00 43.48 13.46
N ALA A 103 -9.65 43.03 12.25
CA ALA A 103 -9.42 43.77 11.00
C ALA A 103 -8.04 44.38 10.65
N LEU A 104 -7.46 43.90 9.54
CA LEU A 104 -7.00 44.69 8.36
C LEU A 104 -6.38 43.75 7.32
N LEU A 105 -6.89 43.73 6.07
CA LEU A 105 -6.12 43.77 4.81
C LEU A 105 -7.05 43.70 3.58
N ARG A 106 -6.87 44.67 2.68
CA ARG A 106 -7.56 44.84 1.39
C ARG A 106 -6.89 44.00 0.29
N CYS A 107 -7.70 43.58 -0.69
CA CYS A 107 -7.31 42.90 -1.94
C CYS A 107 -6.59 43.83 -2.93
N PRO A 108 -5.74 43.30 -3.82
CA PRO A 108 -5.53 43.82 -5.17
C PRO A 108 -6.13 42.92 -6.26
N ALA A 109 -6.37 43.54 -7.41
CA ALA A 109 -7.19 43.12 -8.56
C ALA A 109 -6.85 41.77 -9.20
N GLU A 110 -7.91 41.07 -9.63
CA GLU A 110 -7.90 39.87 -10.47
C GLU A 110 -7.49 40.23 -11.91
N ALA A 111 -6.47 39.54 -12.44
CA ALA A 111 -6.17 39.54 -13.87
C ALA A 111 -6.92 38.37 -14.52
N SER A 112 -7.72 38.66 -15.55
CA SER A 112 -8.50 37.70 -16.33
C SER A 112 -7.63 36.57 -16.93
N PRO A 113 -8.00 35.28 -16.80
CA PRO A 113 -7.29 34.19 -17.45
C PRO A 113 -7.97 33.87 -18.80
N VAL A 114 -7.63 34.62 -19.85
CA VAL A 114 -7.89 34.20 -21.23
C VAL A 114 -6.55 33.80 -21.85
N PRO A 115 -6.39 32.59 -22.44
CA PRO A 115 -5.13 32.18 -23.05
C PRO A 115 -4.79 33.12 -24.21
N SER A 116 -3.62 33.74 -24.18
CA SER A 116 -3.09 34.60 -25.25
C SER A 116 -2.26 33.81 -26.27
N ASP A 117 -2.75 32.65 -26.72
CA ASP A 117 -2.08 31.88 -27.76
C ASP A 117 -2.59 32.34 -29.13
N ALA A 118 -1.86 33.28 -29.75
CA ALA A 118 -2.15 33.80 -31.08
C ALA A 118 -2.21 32.70 -32.18
N ALA A 119 -1.64 31.51 -31.91
CA ALA A 119 -1.62 30.37 -32.83
C ALA A 119 -2.97 29.63 -32.93
N ASP A 120 -3.84 29.69 -31.92
CA ASP A 120 -5.11 28.94 -31.92
C ASP A 120 -6.21 29.58 -32.78
N MET A 121 -6.08 30.86 -33.16
CA MET A 121 -7.09 31.61 -33.92
C MET A 121 -7.02 31.42 -35.45
N GLU A 122 -6.03 30.69 -35.97
CA GLU A 122 -5.87 30.41 -37.40
C GLU A 122 -6.83 29.31 -37.91
N SER A 123 -7.41 28.49 -37.02
CA SER A 123 -8.31 27.40 -37.39
C SER A 123 -9.78 27.69 -37.04
N THR A 124 -10.72 27.22 -37.88
CA THR A 124 -12.18 27.32 -37.61
C THR A 124 -12.56 26.68 -36.26
N ALA A 125 -11.88 25.61 -35.87
CA ALA A 125 -12.09 24.94 -34.59
C ALA A 125 -11.63 25.79 -33.39
N GLY A 126 -10.48 26.46 -33.51
CA GLY A 126 -9.96 27.35 -32.47
C GLY A 126 -10.76 28.65 -32.34
N GLN A 127 -11.29 29.18 -33.45
CA GLN A 127 -12.22 30.33 -33.44
C GLN A 127 -13.52 30.00 -32.69
N MET A 128 -14.09 28.81 -32.92
CA MET A 128 -15.30 28.36 -32.22
C MET A 128 -15.03 28.08 -30.74
N ARG A 129 -13.86 27.50 -30.42
CA ARG A 129 -13.40 27.30 -29.04
C ARG A 129 -13.26 28.64 -28.32
N TRP A 130 -12.63 29.64 -28.95
CA TRP A 130 -12.48 30.97 -28.37
C TRP A 130 -13.84 31.59 -28.06
N LEU A 131 -14.77 31.59 -29.02
CA LEU A 131 -16.12 32.16 -28.82
C LEU A 131 -16.84 31.46 -27.65
N ARG A 132 -16.75 30.13 -27.58
CA ARG A 132 -17.35 29.32 -26.52
C ARG A 132 -16.77 29.63 -25.15
N GLN A 133 -15.45 29.77 -25.04
CA GLN A 133 -14.77 30.10 -23.78
C GLN A 133 -15.10 31.50 -23.31
N THR A 134 -15.09 32.49 -24.21
CA THR A 134 -15.47 33.87 -23.93
C THR A 134 -16.90 33.96 -23.39
N VAL A 135 -17.85 33.25 -24.01
CA VAL A 135 -19.25 33.21 -23.56
C VAL A 135 -19.42 32.45 -22.24
N THR A 136 -18.70 31.35 -22.04
CA THR A 136 -18.72 30.57 -20.80
C THR A 136 -18.17 31.39 -19.63
N HIS A 137 -17.10 32.15 -19.85
CA HIS A 137 -16.51 33.04 -18.86
C HIS A 137 -17.47 34.17 -18.47
N HIS A 138 -18.12 34.81 -19.45
CA HIS A 138 -19.14 35.84 -19.21
C HIS A 138 -20.30 35.32 -18.35
N LEU A 139 -20.84 34.14 -18.67
CA LEU A 139 -21.91 33.52 -17.90
C LEU A 139 -21.48 33.13 -16.48
N LYS A 140 -20.22 32.71 -16.30
CA LYS A 140 -19.66 32.36 -14.99
C LYS A 140 -19.51 33.58 -14.08
N GLN A 141 -19.09 34.73 -14.65
CA GLN A 141 -19.02 36.00 -13.92
C GLN A 141 -20.41 36.47 -13.47
N ARG A 142 -21.43 36.35 -14.34
CA ARG A 142 -22.82 36.69 -14.03
C ARG A 142 -23.47 35.73 -13.01
N GLY A 143 -23.00 34.49 -12.91
CA GLY A 143 -23.56 33.42 -12.08
C GLY A 143 -22.88 33.20 -10.71
N ALA A 144 -22.12 34.18 -10.19
CA ALA A 144 -21.37 34.08 -8.93
C ALA A 144 -20.40 32.86 -8.86
N GLY A 145 -19.79 32.49 -10.00
CA GLY A 145 -18.76 31.46 -10.07
C GLY A 145 -19.24 30.02 -10.33
N ASN A 146 -20.54 29.77 -10.37
CA ASN A 146 -21.09 28.47 -10.78
C ASN A 146 -20.85 28.20 -12.27
N GLU A 147 -20.58 26.94 -12.64
CA GLU A 147 -20.48 26.57 -14.04
C GLU A 147 -21.84 26.71 -14.75
N PRO A 148 -21.91 27.43 -15.89
CA PRO A 148 -23.14 27.56 -16.65
C PRO A 148 -23.52 26.23 -17.29
N ALA A 149 -24.81 25.92 -17.32
CA ALA A 149 -25.30 24.71 -17.99
C ALA A 149 -25.05 24.77 -19.50
N LEU A 150 -24.69 23.65 -20.14
CA LEU A 150 -24.45 23.56 -21.59
C LEU A 150 -25.57 24.20 -22.43
N ALA A 151 -26.84 24.01 -22.04
CA ALA A 151 -27.98 24.59 -22.72
C ALA A 151 -27.95 26.14 -22.73
N GLN A 152 -27.49 26.77 -21.64
CA GLN A 152 -27.37 28.23 -21.53
C GLN A 152 -26.23 28.76 -22.38
N VAL A 153 -25.09 28.07 -22.40
CA VAL A 153 -23.93 28.43 -23.24
C VAL A 153 -24.30 28.29 -24.72
N LYS A 154 -24.93 27.18 -25.11
CA LYS A 154 -25.35 26.90 -26.49
C LYS A 154 -26.36 27.91 -27.03
N ASP A 155 -27.39 28.24 -26.23
CA ASP A 155 -28.40 29.25 -26.60
C ASP A 155 -27.77 30.63 -26.80
N LEU A 156 -26.89 31.05 -25.87
CA LEU A 156 -26.25 32.36 -25.95
C LEU A 156 -25.30 32.46 -27.16
N VAL A 157 -24.48 31.43 -27.43
CA VAL A 157 -23.61 31.38 -28.62
C VAL A 157 -24.43 31.42 -29.91
N SER A 158 -25.56 30.70 -29.97
CA SER A 158 -26.45 30.70 -31.15
C SER A 158 -26.96 32.11 -31.46
N ARG A 159 -27.45 32.83 -30.44
CA ARG A 159 -27.97 34.19 -30.61
C ARG A 159 -26.87 35.20 -30.97
N ILE A 160 -25.67 35.05 -30.41
CA ILE A 160 -24.51 35.89 -30.80
C ILE A 160 -24.19 35.70 -32.29
N ILE A 161 -24.20 34.46 -32.79
CA ILE A 161 -23.99 34.18 -34.22
C ILE A 161 -25.08 34.83 -35.07
N GLU A 162 -26.35 34.78 -34.66
CA GLU A 162 -27.46 35.43 -35.37
C GLU A 162 -27.28 36.95 -35.45
N VAL A 163 -26.86 37.60 -34.36
CA VAL A 163 -26.58 39.04 -34.33
C VAL A 163 -25.39 39.38 -35.23
N LEU A 164 -24.31 38.59 -35.19
CA LEU A 164 -23.12 38.81 -36.03
C LEU A 164 -23.43 38.72 -37.53
N CYS A 165 -24.29 37.78 -37.91
CA CYS A 165 -24.73 37.53 -39.30
C CYS A 165 -25.84 38.49 -39.79
N SER A 166 -26.32 39.41 -38.96
CA SER A 166 -27.33 40.40 -39.38
C SER A 166 -26.74 41.52 -40.23
N ASP A 167 -27.53 42.03 -41.18
CA ASP A 167 -27.17 43.16 -42.06
C ASP A 167 -27.29 44.53 -41.34
N MET A 168 -27.26 44.55 -40.01
CA MET A 168 -27.39 45.78 -39.23
C MET A 168 -26.13 46.65 -39.32
N ALA A 169 -26.32 47.97 -39.28
CA ALA A 169 -25.22 48.92 -39.14
C ALA A 169 -24.49 48.73 -37.80
N ASP A 170 -23.19 49.01 -37.74
CA ASP A 170 -22.33 48.69 -36.59
C ASP A 170 -22.82 49.29 -35.27
N GLU A 171 -23.41 50.49 -35.28
CA GLU A 171 -24.02 51.12 -34.09
C GLU A 171 -25.23 50.35 -33.56
N ALA A 172 -26.12 49.88 -34.45
CA ALA A 172 -27.29 49.08 -34.08
C ALA A 172 -26.90 47.67 -33.61
N LEU A 173 -25.82 47.14 -34.19
CA LEU A 173 -25.26 45.84 -33.85
C LEU A 173 -24.59 45.85 -32.47
N GLN A 174 -23.88 46.93 -32.11
CA GLN A 174 -23.37 47.16 -30.77
C GLN A 174 -24.49 47.23 -29.73
N GLY A 175 -25.56 47.98 -30.01
CA GLY A 175 -26.73 48.06 -29.12
C GLY A 175 -27.38 46.68 -28.89
N THR A 176 -27.61 45.93 -29.97
CA THR A 176 -28.24 44.59 -29.88
C THR A 176 -27.34 43.58 -29.15
N MET A 177 -26.01 43.65 -29.34
CA MET A 177 -25.04 42.81 -28.63
C MET A 177 -25.00 43.14 -27.14
N LEU A 178 -25.10 44.42 -26.78
CA LEU A 178 -25.17 44.89 -25.40
C LEU A 178 -26.46 44.45 -24.71
N ASP A 179 -27.60 44.54 -25.40
CA ASP A 179 -28.90 44.07 -24.88
C ASP A 179 -28.87 42.56 -24.58
N LEU A 180 -28.14 41.80 -25.40
CA LEU A 180 -28.00 40.35 -25.28
C LEU A 180 -27.03 39.94 -24.14
N LEU A 181 -25.91 40.65 -23.97
CA LEU A 181 -24.89 40.33 -22.96
C LEU A 181 -25.13 41.02 -21.61
N GLY A 182 -25.91 42.11 -21.59
CA GLY A 182 -26.11 43.00 -20.45
C GLY A 182 -25.00 44.05 -20.31
N ILE A 183 -25.23 45.06 -19.47
CA ILE A 183 -24.28 46.17 -19.20
C ILE A 183 -22.94 45.65 -18.66
N GLU A 184 -22.95 44.54 -17.92
CA GLU A 184 -21.74 43.88 -17.41
C GLU A 184 -20.88 43.23 -18.51
N GLY A 185 -21.44 43.04 -19.71
CA GLY A 185 -20.79 42.40 -20.86
C GLY A 185 -20.19 43.36 -21.88
N ILE A 186 -19.99 44.64 -21.55
CA ILE A 186 -19.44 45.66 -22.48
C ILE A 186 -18.09 45.22 -23.06
N GLU A 187 -17.19 44.72 -22.22
CA GLU A 187 -15.86 44.27 -22.66
C GLU A 187 -15.95 43.04 -23.56
N THR A 188 -16.77 42.05 -23.16
CA THR A 188 -17.06 40.85 -23.95
C THR A 188 -17.67 41.20 -25.32
N ALA A 189 -18.59 42.17 -25.36
CA ALA A 189 -19.21 42.66 -26.59
C ALA A 189 -18.17 43.31 -27.50
N ALA A 190 -17.31 44.18 -26.96
CA ALA A 190 -16.25 44.83 -27.72
C ALA A 190 -15.28 43.81 -28.34
N ASP A 191 -14.85 42.80 -27.58
CA ASP A 191 -13.94 41.75 -28.05
C ASP A 191 -14.53 40.89 -29.17
N ILE A 192 -15.81 40.52 -29.06
CA ILE A 192 -16.52 39.74 -30.09
C ILE A 192 -16.67 40.57 -31.37
N LEU A 193 -17.03 41.84 -31.24
CA LEU A 193 -17.25 42.74 -32.38
C LEU A 193 -15.95 43.12 -33.09
N GLN A 194 -14.86 43.30 -32.36
CA GLN A 194 -13.53 43.53 -32.95
C GLN A 194 -13.09 42.35 -33.84
N LYS A 195 -13.54 41.12 -33.52
CA LYS A 195 -13.24 39.89 -34.25
C LYS A 195 -14.35 39.47 -35.24
N ARG A 196 -15.36 40.31 -35.46
CA ARG A 196 -16.51 40.03 -36.35
C ARG A 196 -16.12 39.50 -37.74
N PRO A 197 -15.14 40.06 -38.47
CA PRO A 197 -14.77 39.54 -39.80
C PRO A 197 -14.27 38.08 -39.77
N VAL A 198 -13.50 37.72 -38.74
CA VAL A 198 -12.99 36.35 -38.55
C VAL A 198 -14.12 35.40 -38.18
N MET A 199 -15.05 35.85 -37.34
CA MET A 199 -16.22 35.06 -36.93
C MET A 199 -17.19 34.79 -38.09
N LEU A 200 -17.36 35.72 -39.02
CA LEU A 200 -18.21 35.50 -40.20
C LEU A 200 -17.63 34.41 -41.11
N VAL A 201 -16.31 34.41 -41.32
CA VAL A 201 -15.61 33.35 -42.07
C VAL A 201 -15.75 32.00 -41.38
N MET A 202 -15.65 31.97 -40.04
CA MET A 202 -15.89 30.76 -39.25
C MET A 202 -17.30 30.20 -39.47
N VAL A 203 -18.32 31.06 -39.38
CA VAL A 203 -19.73 30.67 -39.50
C VAL A 203 -20.04 30.13 -40.90
N ASP A 204 -19.51 30.76 -41.95
CA ASP A 204 -19.66 30.28 -43.32
C ASP A 204 -19.01 28.90 -43.52
N ALA A 205 -17.80 28.69 -43.00
CA ALA A 205 -17.11 27.39 -43.06
C ALA A 205 -17.88 26.28 -42.31
N LEU A 206 -18.42 26.59 -41.13
CA LEU A 206 -19.23 25.65 -40.34
C LEU A 206 -20.57 25.34 -41.03
N ARG A 207 -21.17 26.33 -41.69
CA ARG A 207 -22.40 26.15 -42.46
C ARG A 207 -22.16 25.22 -43.66
N GLU A 208 -21.05 25.38 -44.37
CA GLU A 208 -20.69 24.47 -45.47
C GLU A 208 -20.43 23.04 -44.99
N GLN A 209 -19.75 22.88 -43.84
CA GLN A 209 -19.57 21.57 -43.21
C GLN A 209 -20.91 20.93 -42.81
N ALA A 210 -21.83 21.71 -42.24
CA ALA A 210 -23.15 21.22 -41.86
C ALA A 210 -23.98 20.77 -43.09
N ILE A 211 -23.91 21.53 -44.19
CA ILE A 211 -24.58 21.18 -45.45
C ILE A 211 -24.00 19.89 -46.05
N SER A 212 -22.69 19.69 -45.98
CA SER A 212 -22.02 18.48 -46.50
C SER A 212 -22.41 17.18 -45.78
N ARG A 213 -22.90 17.27 -44.53
CA ARG A 213 -23.31 16.13 -43.70
C ARG A 213 -24.79 15.76 -43.86
N LEU A 214 -25.57 16.50 -44.65
CA LEU A 214 -26.97 16.19 -44.92
C LEU A 214 -27.07 14.98 -45.90
N PRO A 215 -27.92 13.98 -45.62
CA PRO A 215 -28.12 12.83 -46.52
C PRO A 215 -28.64 13.26 -47.91
N GLN A 216 -28.03 12.76 -48.99
CA GLN A 216 -28.38 13.16 -50.38
C GLN A 216 -29.71 12.61 -50.94
N ASP A 217 -30.51 11.86 -50.18
CA ASP A 217 -31.73 11.24 -50.70
C ASP A 217 -33.01 11.73 -50.01
N ARG A 218 -33.66 12.72 -50.63
CA ARG A 218 -35.10 12.98 -50.45
C ARG A 218 -35.75 13.35 -51.80
N LYS A 219 -35.71 12.43 -52.76
CA LYS A 219 -36.73 12.40 -53.82
C LYS A 219 -38.01 11.80 -53.26
N THR A 220 -39.02 12.67 -53.14
CA THR A 220 -40.46 12.39 -53.28
C THR A 220 -41.03 11.15 -52.56
N ASN A 221 -41.58 11.35 -51.37
CA ASN A 221 -42.81 10.64 -50.97
C ASN A 221 -43.59 11.47 -49.96
N ARG A 222 -44.33 12.47 -50.44
CA ARG A 222 -45.41 13.10 -49.67
C ARG A 222 -46.70 12.36 -50.01
N LYS A 223 -47.19 11.52 -49.09
CA LYS A 223 -48.62 11.18 -49.06
C LYS A 223 -49.39 12.37 -48.47
N PRO A 224 -50.54 12.74 -49.04
CA PRO A 224 -51.28 13.92 -48.61
C PRO A 224 -52.02 13.60 -47.29
N ILE A 225 -51.80 14.44 -46.27
CA ILE A 225 -52.70 14.52 -45.12
C ILE A 225 -53.66 15.66 -45.42
N THR A 226 -54.94 15.31 -45.47
CA THR A 226 -56.10 16.20 -45.60
C THR A 226 -56.08 17.31 -44.56
N GLN A 227 -56.05 18.56 -45.02
CA GLN A 227 -56.56 19.71 -44.27
C GLN A 227 -57.63 20.42 -45.12
N THR A 228 -58.72 20.77 -44.46
CA THR A 228 -59.87 21.53 -44.92
C THR A 228 -59.49 22.92 -45.46
N PRO A 229 -60.26 23.51 -46.38
CA PRO A 229 -59.84 24.70 -47.11
C PRO A 229 -60.14 25.98 -46.33
N GLN A 230 -59.13 26.84 -46.15
CA GLN A 230 -59.35 28.28 -45.96
C GLN A 230 -58.91 29.00 -47.24
N PHE A 231 -59.90 29.59 -47.92
CA PHE A 231 -59.70 30.46 -49.06
C PHE A 231 -59.03 31.77 -48.62
N SER A 232 -57.95 32.17 -49.30
CA SER A 232 -57.59 33.58 -49.42
C SER A 232 -57.29 33.88 -50.89
N ILE A 233 -58.06 34.82 -51.45
CA ILE A 233 -57.89 35.34 -52.81
C ILE A 233 -56.65 36.24 -52.78
N ARG A 234 -55.64 35.93 -53.61
CA ARG A 234 -54.45 36.78 -53.81
C ARG A 234 -54.33 37.16 -55.28
N SER A 235 -53.95 38.41 -55.52
CA SER A 235 -53.95 39.05 -56.84
C SER A 235 -52.81 38.55 -57.74
N GLU A 236 -53.04 38.65 -59.05
CA GLU A 236 -52.17 38.15 -60.12
C GLU A 236 -50.76 38.78 -60.14
N SER A 237 -50.58 39.94 -59.49
CA SER A 237 -49.31 40.63 -59.32
C SER A 237 -48.32 39.85 -58.44
N ASP A 238 -48.81 39.17 -57.41
CA ASP A 238 -47.97 38.44 -56.45
C ASP A 238 -47.41 37.15 -57.07
N LEU A 239 -48.18 36.55 -57.99
CA LEU A 239 -47.77 35.34 -58.71
C LEU A 239 -46.65 35.62 -59.73
N ARG A 240 -46.55 36.85 -60.25
CA ARG A 240 -45.52 37.24 -61.23
C ARG A 240 -44.19 37.59 -60.56
N ARG A 241 -44.20 38.26 -59.41
CA ARG A 241 -42.97 38.50 -58.61
C ARG A 241 -42.29 37.19 -58.19
N MET A 242 -43.07 36.22 -57.70
CA MET A 242 -42.51 34.92 -57.30
C MET A 242 -41.99 34.06 -58.47
N LYS A 243 -42.50 34.26 -59.69
CA LYS A 243 -41.98 33.56 -60.88
C LYS A 243 -40.66 34.13 -61.38
N GLN A 244 -40.39 35.41 -61.14
CA GLN A 244 -39.11 36.04 -61.47
C GLN A 244 -38.00 35.67 -60.48
N GLU A 245 -38.32 35.55 -59.19
CA GLU A 245 -37.35 35.14 -58.15
C GLU A 245 -36.90 33.67 -58.26
N ARG A 246 -37.67 32.81 -58.96
CA ARG A 246 -37.37 31.38 -59.10
C ARG A 246 -36.38 31.01 -60.22
N LYS A 247 -35.90 31.96 -61.03
CA LYS A 247 -35.07 31.66 -62.20
C LYS A 247 -33.56 31.89 -62.05
N GLY A 248 -33.06 32.22 -60.88
CA GLY A 248 -31.61 32.42 -60.71
C GLY A 248 -31.13 32.36 -59.27
N ARG A 249 -31.02 31.15 -58.70
CA ARG A 249 -30.11 30.74 -57.60
C ARG A 249 -30.52 29.34 -57.16
N GLY A 250 -29.61 28.37 -57.26
CA GLY A 250 -29.81 27.05 -56.64
C GLY A 250 -30.08 27.24 -55.16
N THR A 251 -31.23 26.76 -54.68
CA THR A 251 -31.69 26.98 -53.31
C THR A 251 -30.87 26.10 -52.36
N ARG A 252 -29.78 26.65 -51.80
CA ARG A 252 -29.06 26.02 -50.68
C ARG A 252 -30.01 26.00 -49.45
N PRO A 253 -30.05 24.92 -48.65
CA PRO A 253 -30.90 24.87 -47.47
C PRO A 253 -30.48 25.94 -46.45
N HIS A 254 -31.45 26.69 -45.93
CA HIS A 254 -31.20 27.69 -44.88
C HIS A 254 -31.18 26.98 -43.52
N LEU A 255 -29.99 26.69 -43.00
CA LEU A 255 -29.79 26.14 -41.65
C LEU A 255 -29.82 27.26 -40.61
N SER A 256 -30.53 27.05 -39.50
CA SER A 256 -30.47 27.92 -38.31
C SER A 256 -29.10 27.82 -37.62
N SER A 257 -28.72 28.85 -36.87
CA SER A 257 -27.47 28.86 -36.10
C SER A 257 -27.38 27.68 -35.13
N LEU A 258 -28.50 27.28 -34.55
CA LEU A 258 -28.58 26.12 -33.65
C LEU A 258 -28.32 24.78 -34.39
N GLU A 259 -28.87 24.61 -35.61
CA GLU A 259 -28.60 23.43 -36.43
C GLU A 259 -27.13 23.34 -36.89
N ILE A 260 -26.47 24.48 -37.13
CA ILE A 260 -25.05 24.54 -37.46
C ILE A 260 -24.19 24.08 -36.27
N LEU A 261 -24.52 24.52 -35.05
CA LEU A 261 -23.82 24.10 -33.82
C LEU A 261 -24.02 22.60 -33.53
N GLU A 262 -25.21 22.07 -33.79
CA GLU A 262 -25.48 20.63 -33.61
C GLU A 262 -24.73 19.77 -34.63
N ALA A 263 -24.74 20.17 -35.91
CA ALA A 263 -24.06 19.44 -36.97
C ALA A 263 -22.53 19.44 -36.84
N THR A 264 -21.96 20.39 -36.10
CA THR A 264 -20.51 20.57 -35.90
C THR A 264 -19.98 19.91 -34.63
N GLY A 265 -20.85 19.27 -33.83
CA GLY A 265 -20.45 18.55 -32.62
C GLY A 265 -20.16 19.47 -31.44
N PHE A 266 -20.77 20.65 -31.38
CA PHE A 266 -20.58 21.65 -30.31
C PHE A 266 -20.75 21.05 -28.91
N ASP A 267 -21.79 20.25 -28.69
CA ASP A 267 -22.10 19.63 -27.40
C ASP A 267 -21.02 18.60 -27.00
N GLN A 268 -20.55 17.79 -27.96
CA GLN A 268 -19.48 16.80 -27.73
C GLN A 268 -18.14 17.46 -27.44
N GLN A 269 -17.83 18.57 -28.13
CA GLN A 269 -16.60 19.33 -27.91
C GLN A 269 -16.63 20.08 -26.58
N TYR A 270 -17.76 20.68 -26.19
CA TYR A 270 -17.91 21.35 -24.90
C TYR A 270 -17.77 20.35 -23.74
N LEU A 271 -18.45 19.21 -23.82
CA LEU A 271 -18.31 18.14 -22.82
C LEU A 271 -16.88 17.59 -22.80
N ALA A 272 -16.25 17.37 -23.96
CA ALA A 272 -14.87 16.93 -24.02
C ALA A 272 -13.90 17.96 -23.40
N GLU A 273 -14.13 19.27 -23.57
CA GLU A 273 -13.32 20.34 -23.01
C GLU A 273 -13.49 20.50 -21.49
N GLN A 274 -14.71 20.36 -20.97
CA GLN A 274 -14.94 20.25 -19.53
C GLN A 274 -14.26 19.02 -18.92
N THR A 275 -14.23 17.92 -19.68
CA THR A 275 -13.53 16.70 -19.26
C THR A 275 -12.02 16.86 -19.37
N LEU A 276 -11.49 17.46 -20.45
CA LEU A 276 -10.06 17.69 -20.73
C LEU A 276 -9.44 18.74 -19.80
N GLY A 277 -10.20 19.75 -19.35
CA GLY A 277 -9.77 20.69 -18.31
C GLY A 277 -9.51 20.01 -16.97
N SER A 278 -10.12 18.84 -16.73
CA SER A 278 -9.86 17.95 -15.58
C SER A 278 -8.99 16.73 -15.94
N ALA A 279 -8.62 16.53 -17.20
CA ALA A 279 -8.03 15.28 -17.68
C ALA A 279 -6.80 15.53 -18.55
N ARG A 280 -5.65 15.75 -17.92
CA ARG A 280 -4.38 15.30 -18.47
C ARG A 280 -4.04 13.93 -17.88
N GLY A 281 -3.96 12.90 -18.73
CA GLY A 281 -3.26 11.65 -18.42
C GLY A 281 -4.06 10.52 -17.76
N GLY A 282 -4.54 10.69 -16.52
CA GLY A 282 -4.88 9.57 -15.63
C GLY A 282 -6.07 8.67 -16.03
N LEU A 283 -6.98 9.16 -16.88
CA LEU A 283 -8.25 8.48 -17.17
C LEU A 283 -8.13 7.23 -18.07
N LYS A 284 -7.12 7.14 -18.94
CA LYS A 284 -6.94 5.93 -19.79
C LYS A 284 -6.59 4.71 -18.95
N MET A 285 -5.70 4.86 -17.96
CA MET A 285 -5.27 3.82 -17.02
C MET A 285 -6.35 3.45 -15.99
N LEU A 286 -7.10 4.44 -15.48
CA LEU A 286 -8.28 4.21 -14.62
C LEU A 286 -9.37 3.42 -15.35
N SER A 287 -9.64 3.72 -16.63
CA SER A 287 -10.64 2.99 -17.41
C SER A 287 -10.26 1.52 -17.68
N GLN A 288 -8.96 1.23 -17.85
CA GLN A 288 -8.47 -0.15 -18.00
C GLN A 288 -8.55 -0.91 -16.68
N THR A 289 -8.20 -0.24 -15.57
CA THR A 289 -8.33 -0.78 -14.21
C THR A 289 -9.78 -1.11 -13.88
N LEU A 290 -10.75 -0.30 -14.33
CA LEU A 290 -12.19 -0.52 -14.12
C LEU A 290 -12.84 -1.46 -15.14
N LYS A 291 -12.37 -1.52 -16.39
CA LYS A 291 -12.80 -2.55 -17.36
C LYS A 291 -12.38 -3.96 -16.93
N ALA A 292 -11.32 -4.09 -16.15
CA ALA A 292 -10.91 -5.34 -15.49
C ALA A 292 -11.68 -5.63 -14.18
N VAL A 293 -12.41 -4.64 -13.64
CA VAL A 293 -13.38 -4.85 -12.57
C VAL A 293 -14.67 -5.35 -13.23
N GLY A 294 -14.71 -6.67 -13.46
CA GLY A 294 -15.98 -7.35 -13.67
C GLY A 294 -16.94 -7.08 -12.50
N PRO A 295 -18.26 -7.29 -12.68
CA PRO A 295 -19.24 -7.08 -11.62
C PRO A 295 -18.83 -7.89 -10.36
N PRO A 296 -19.16 -7.40 -9.16
CA PRO A 296 -18.79 -8.07 -7.91
C PRO A 296 -19.32 -9.50 -7.92
N ALA A 297 -18.43 -10.49 -7.91
CA ALA A 297 -18.76 -11.91 -7.88
C ALA A 297 -19.38 -12.36 -6.53
N SER A 298 -19.65 -11.44 -5.59
CA SER A 298 -20.14 -11.75 -4.24
C SER A 298 -21.54 -11.19 -3.92
N ALA A 299 -22.25 -10.60 -4.89
CA ALA A 299 -23.60 -10.07 -4.64
C ALA A 299 -24.69 -11.15 -4.39
N ARG A 300 -24.34 -12.45 -4.36
CA ARG A 300 -25.28 -13.54 -4.03
C ARG A 300 -25.27 -14.01 -2.58
N ASP A 301 -24.36 -13.50 -1.73
CA ASP A 301 -24.27 -13.98 -0.34
C ASP A 301 -24.16 -12.88 0.73
N ALA A 302 -24.33 -11.61 0.35
CA ALA A 302 -24.29 -10.46 1.26
C ALA A 302 -25.60 -10.24 2.05
N GLY A 303 -26.24 -11.35 2.46
CA GLY A 303 -27.54 -11.35 3.11
C GLY A 303 -27.61 -12.37 4.23
N ARG A 304 -26.68 -12.35 5.18
CA ARG A 304 -26.81 -12.93 6.53
C ARG A 304 -25.72 -12.36 7.45
N GLY A 305 -26.10 -12.05 8.68
CA GLY A 305 -25.37 -11.21 9.63
C GLY A 305 -23.92 -11.61 9.92
N ALA A 306 -23.15 -10.61 10.32
CA ALA A 306 -21.75 -10.65 10.70
C ALA A 306 -21.44 -11.69 11.78
N GLY A 307 -21.06 -12.88 11.32
CA GLY A 307 -20.13 -13.78 11.97
C GLY A 307 -19.41 -14.48 10.84
N LEU A 308 -18.13 -14.16 10.60
CA LEU A 308 -17.31 -14.92 9.65
C LEU A 308 -17.31 -16.37 10.12
N ARG A 309 -18.11 -17.22 9.48
CA ARG A 309 -18.22 -18.63 9.85
C ARG A 309 -16.91 -19.30 9.45
N MET A 310 -16.08 -19.63 10.44
CA MET A 310 -14.79 -20.27 10.23
C MET A 310 -14.98 -21.59 9.48
N VAL A 311 -14.45 -21.67 8.26
CA VAL A 311 -14.45 -22.91 7.46
C VAL A 311 -13.12 -23.62 7.69
N LEU A 312 -13.09 -24.58 8.60
CA LEU A 312 -11.88 -25.37 8.84
C LEU A 312 -11.71 -26.43 7.74
N PRO A 313 -10.46 -26.81 7.40
CA PRO A 313 -10.21 -27.88 6.44
C PRO A 313 -10.91 -29.19 6.83
N GLU A 314 -11.34 -29.95 5.83
CA GLU A 314 -12.00 -31.23 6.05
C GLU A 314 -11.07 -32.19 6.83
N GLY A 315 -11.64 -32.89 7.81
CA GLY A 315 -10.89 -33.77 8.70
C GLY A 315 -10.23 -33.08 9.91
N THR A 316 -10.45 -31.77 10.10
CA THR A 316 -10.02 -31.07 11.32
C THR A 316 -10.68 -31.68 12.55
N LYS A 317 -9.88 -32.01 13.57
CA LYS A 317 -10.36 -32.59 14.84
C LYS A 317 -10.17 -31.58 15.96
N ARG A 318 -11.15 -31.47 16.85
CA ARG A 318 -11.06 -30.69 18.08
C ARG A 318 -11.08 -31.62 19.27
N THR A 319 -10.11 -31.46 20.16
CA THR A 319 -9.96 -32.25 21.37
C THR A 319 -9.90 -31.31 22.57
N GLN A 320 -10.74 -31.56 23.57
CA GLN A 320 -10.73 -30.79 24.81
C GLN A 320 -9.93 -31.55 25.87
N GLY A 321 -8.89 -30.92 26.40
CA GLY A 321 -8.07 -31.46 27.47
C GLY A 321 -8.22 -30.68 28.77
N PHE A 322 -7.51 -31.11 29.81
CA PHE A 322 -7.53 -30.39 31.09
C PHE A 322 -6.91 -28.99 30.94
N LYS A 323 -7.78 -27.97 30.95
CA LYS A 323 -7.45 -26.54 30.77
C LYS A 323 -6.73 -26.22 29.45
N TYR A 324 -7.01 -26.96 28.38
CA TYR A 324 -6.62 -26.57 27.03
C TYR A 324 -7.60 -27.11 25.99
N GLU A 325 -7.71 -26.41 24.87
CA GLU A 325 -8.33 -26.92 23.63
C GLU A 325 -7.21 -27.19 22.63
N GLU A 326 -7.28 -28.32 21.95
CA GLU A 326 -6.37 -28.69 20.87
C GLU A 326 -7.15 -28.89 19.57
N ILE A 327 -6.67 -28.27 18.49
CA ILE A 327 -7.26 -28.33 17.16
C ILE A 327 -6.21 -28.86 16.19
N ASP A 328 -6.42 -30.06 15.69
CA ASP A 328 -5.57 -30.72 14.69
C ASP A 328 -6.13 -30.49 13.30
N VAL A 329 -5.40 -29.72 12.50
CA VAL A 329 -5.67 -29.50 11.07
C VAL A 329 -4.81 -30.48 10.28
N PRO A 330 -5.42 -31.45 9.57
CA PRO A 330 -4.67 -32.46 8.83
C PRO A 330 -3.88 -31.82 7.69
N ALA A 331 -2.77 -32.46 7.31
CA ALA A 331 -2.02 -32.02 6.16
C ALA A 331 -2.88 -32.11 4.89
N PRO A 332 -2.84 -31.10 4.00
CA PRO A 332 -3.58 -31.14 2.76
C PRO A 332 -3.10 -32.32 1.91
N ARG A 333 -4.05 -33.01 1.26
CA ARG A 333 -3.70 -34.01 0.26
C ARG A 333 -2.84 -33.35 -0.81
N LYS A 334 -1.73 -33.99 -1.19
CA LYS A 334 -0.88 -33.51 -2.29
C LYS A 334 -1.77 -33.35 -3.53
N SER A 335 -1.65 -32.22 -4.23
CA SER A 335 -2.45 -31.95 -5.42
C SER A 335 -2.34 -33.11 -6.42
N GLU A 336 -3.49 -33.59 -6.90
CA GLU A 336 -3.59 -34.52 -8.05
C GLU A 336 -3.43 -33.79 -9.39
N ALA A 337 -3.30 -32.45 -9.38
CA ALA A 337 -3.07 -31.68 -10.60
C ALA A 337 -1.94 -32.33 -11.40
N PRO A 338 -2.11 -32.54 -12.72
CA PRO A 338 -1.11 -33.21 -13.53
C PRO A 338 0.18 -32.44 -13.36
N ARG A 339 1.13 -33.03 -12.63
CA ARG A 339 2.46 -32.47 -12.45
C ARG A 339 3.02 -32.39 -13.86
N GLY A 340 2.94 -31.20 -14.45
CA GLY A 340 3.52 -30.94 -15.75
C GLY A 340 4.95 -31.46 -15.75
N LYS A 341 5.42 -31.91 -16.90
CA LYS A 341 6.79 -32.41 -17.05
C LYS A 341 7.74 -31.38 -16.42
N LEU A 342 8.50 -31.81 -15.41
CA LEU A 342 9.47 -30.93 -14.76
C LEU A 342 10.40 -30.38 -15.83
N VAL A 343 10.61 -29.08 -15.83
CA VAL A 343 11.45 -28.42 -16.83
C VAL A 343 12.90 -28.73 -16.48
N PRO A 344 13.66 -29.45 -17.35
CA PRO A 344 15.07 -29.66 -17.11
C PRO A 344 15.80 -28.33 -17.23
N VAL A 345 16.81 -28.12 -16.39
CA VAL A 345 17.63 -26.90 -16.41
C VAL A 345 18.29 -26.69 -17.78
N GLY A 346 18.57 -27.77 -18.53
CA GLY A 346 19.02 -27.71 -19.91
C GLY A 346 18.05 -27.04 -20.90
N SER A 347 16.83 -26.71 -20.50
CA SER A 347 15.90 -25.90 -21.30
C SER A 347 16.23 -24.40 -21.27
N LEU A 348 17.05 -23.96 -20.30
CA LEU A 348 17.60 -22.61 -20.26
C LEU A 348 18.76 -22.48 -21.25
N PRO A 349 19.02 -21.27 -21.79
CA PRO A 349 20.25 -21.00 -22.54
C PRO A 349 21.50 -21.38 -21.73
N GLU A 350 22.56 -21.85 -22.39
CA GLU A 350 23.79 -22.36 -21.71
C GLU A 350 24.35 -21.38 -20.67
N TRP A 351 24.36 -20.09 -21.01
CA TRP A 351 24.82 -19.04 -20.09
C TRP A 351 23.96 -19.00 -18.80
N ALA A 352 22.66 -19.22 -18.89
CA ALA A 352 21.73 -19.11 -17.76
C ALA A 352 21.74 -20.37 -16.88
N GLN A 353 22.16 -21.51 -17.42
CA GLN A 353 22.25 -22.78 -16.68
C GLN A 353 23.24 -22.70 -15.52
N MET A 354 24.28 -21.87 -15.63
CA MET A 354 25.30 -21.67 -14.59
C MET A 354 24.70 -21.16 -13.27
N ALA A 355 23.58 -20.43 -13.30
CA ALA A 355 22.90 -19.93 -12.10
C ALA A 355 22.14 -21.04 -11.32
N PHE A 356 22.06 -22.25 -11.88
CA PHE A 356 21.36 -23.40 -11.32
C PHE A 356 22.29 -24.59 -11.06
N GLU A 357 23.58 -24.34 -10.78
CA GLU A 357 24.54 -25.38 -10.44
C GLU A 357 24.02 -26.32 -9.33
N GLY A 358 24.17 -27.64 -9.55
CA GLY A 358 23.65 -28.68 -8.66
C GLY A 358 22.14 -28.97 -8.80
N THR A 359 21.41 -28.25 -9.65
CA THR A 359 19.97 -28.49 -9.93
C THR A 359 19.80 -29.08 -11.31
N THR A 360 19.17 -30.25 -11.43
CA THR A 360 18.93 -30.89 -12.74
C THR A 360 17.59 -30.48 -13.35
N HIS A 361 16.57 -30.31 -12.51
CA HIS A 361 15.21 -29.96 -12.91
C HIS A 361 14.62 -28.89 -11.99
N LEU A 362 13.82 -28.00 -12.56
CA LEU A 362 12.98 -27.09 -11.81
C LEU A 362 11.88 -27.87 -11.09
N ASN A 363 11.49 -27.44 -9.90
CA ASN A 363 10.38 -28.07 -9.17
C ASN A 363 9.03 -27.78 -9.85
N THR A 364 7.93 -28.36 -9.34
CA THR A 364 6.59 -28.20 -9.94
C THR A 364 6.17 -26.74 -10.11
N VAL A 365 6.27 -25.92 -9.05
CA VAL A 365 5.88 -24.51 -9.09
C VAL A 365 6.75 -23.74 -10.06
N GLN A 366 8.07 -23.92 -9.99
CA GLN A 366 9.04 -23.29 -10.89
C GLN A 366 8.80 -23.68 -12.35
N SER A 367 8.47 -24.94 -12.63
CA SER A 367 8.18 -25.44 -13.98
C SER A 367 6.91 -24.84 -14.56
N ILE A 368 5.85 -24.69 -13.76
CA ILE A 368 4.58 -24.07 -14.19
C ILE A 368 4.80 -22.60 -14.55
N VAL A 369 5.54 -21.86 -13.72
CA VAL A 369 5.77 -20.42 -13.95
C VAL A 369 6.90 -20.14 -14.95
N PHE A 370 7.71 -21.13 -15.31
CA PHE A 370 8.95 -20.99 -16.09
C PHE A 370 8.78 -20.11 -17.34
N ASN A 371 7.80 -20.42 -18.19
CA ASN A 371 7.58 -19.71 -19.45
C ASN A 371 7.23 -18.22 -19.23
N LYS A 372 6.56 -17.89 -18.13
CA LYS A 372 6.18 -16.51 -17.80
C LYS A 372 7.25 -15.77 -16.99
N ALA A 373 8.03 -16.50 -16.19
CA ALA A 373 9.13 -15.95 -15.41
C ALA A 373 10.35 -15.64 -16.30
N PHE A 374 10.81 -16.62 -17.08
CA PHE A 374 11.98 -16.50 -17.95
C PHE A 374 11.64 -16.05 -19.38
N GLY A 375 10.53 -16.50 -19.94
CA GLY A 375 10.18 -16.25 -21.35
C GLY A 375 9.40 -14.94 -21.62
N SER A 376 9.18 -14.09 -20.62
CA SER A 376 8.40 -12.85 -20.75
C SER A 376 8.96 -11.74 -19.87
N THR A 377 8.87 -10.49 -20.33
CA THR A 377 9.17 -9.26 -19.57
C THR A 377 7.98 -8.75 -18.76
N SER A 378 6.80 -9.36 -18.88
CA SER A 378 5.58 -8.87 -18.22
C SER A 378 5.67 -8.98 -16.69
N ASN A 379 4.91 -8.13 -16.00
CA ASN A 379 4.75 -8.20 -14.55
C ASN A 379 4.24 -9.58 -14.13
N LEU A 380 4.66 -10.05 -12.96
CA LEU A 380 4.41 -11.42 -12.50
C LEU A 380 3.99 -11.40 -11.04
N LEU A 381 2.95 -12.18 -10.69
CA LEU A 381 2.60 -12.49 -9.30
C LEU A 381 2.73 -13.99 -9.10
N VAL A 382 3.50 -14.40 -8.10
CA VAL A 382 3.54 -15.79 -7.63
C VAL A 382 3.21 -15.85 -6.15
N SER A 383 2.00 -16.29 -5.87
CA SER A 383 1.53 -16.62 -4.52
C SER A 383 1.64 -18.13 -4.33
N ALA A 384 2.59 -18.57 -3.50
CA ALA A 384 2.86 -19.98 -3.28
C ALA A 384 3.26 -20.27 -1.83
N PRO A 385 3.05 -21.49 -1.30
CA PRO A 385 3.42 -21.81 0.08
C PRO A 385 4.91 -21.62 0.35
N THR A 386 5.25 -21.31 1.60
CA THR A 386 6.66 -21.28 2.04
C THR A 386 7.34 -22.62 1.76
N GLY A 387 8.56 -22.57 1.23
CA GLY A 387 9.29 -23.77 0.80
C GLY A 387 8.99 -24.23 -0.64
N ALA A 388 8.03 -23.62 -1.36
CA ALA A 388 7.75 -23.94 -2.77
C ALA A 388 8.86 -23.52 -3.75
N GLY A 389 9.97 -22.96 -3.27
CA GLY A 389 11.12 -22.58 -4.09
C GLY A 389 10.97 -21.24 -4.81
N LYS A 390 10.26 -20.28 -4.19
CA LYS A 390 10.03 -18.91 -4.69
C LYS A 390 11.34 -18.18 -5.06
N THR A 391 12.43 -18.42 -4.34
CA THR A 391 13.76 -17.84 -4.63
C THR A 391 14.29 -18.20 -6.02
N ASN A 392 14.04 -19.41 -6.52
CA ASN A 392 14.42 -19.77 -7.89
C ASN A 392 13.48 -19.13 -8.93
N VAL A 393 12.23 -18.85 -8.58
CA VAL A 393 11.33 -18.06 -9.45
C VAL A 393 11.87 -16.65 -9.59
N ALA A 394 12.30 -16.03 -8.50
CA ALA A 394 13.02 -14.75 -8.53
C ALA A 394 14.28 -14.83 -9.42
N MET A 395 15.10 -15.89 -9.27
CA MET A 395 16.27 -16.12 -10.12
C MET A 395 15.91 -16.16 -11.61
N LEU A 396 14.83 -16.86 -12.00
CA LEU A 396 14.37 -16.89 -13.40
C LEU A 396 14.02 -15.48 -13.92
N THR A 397 13.39 -14.64 -13.10
CA THR A 397 13.09 -13.24 -13.48
C THR A 397 14.33 -12.36 -13.55
N ILE A 398 15.34 -12.59 -12.70
CA ILE A 398 16.64 -11.92 -12.75
C ILE A 398 17.36 -12.28 -14.06
N LEU A 399 17.41 -13.57 -14.40
CA LEU A 399 18.02 -14.04 -15.64
C LEU A 399 17.27 -13.48 -16.86
N GLN A 400 15.95 -13.38 -16.81
CA GLN A 400 15.17 -12.72 -17.87
C GLN A 400 15.54 -11.23 -18.02
N ALA A 401 15.69 -10.51 -16.91
CA ALA A 401 16.11 -9.12 -16.95
C ALA A 401 17.54 -8.96 -17.49
N ILE A 402 18.44 -9.89 -17.17
CA ILE A 402 19.77 -9.97 -17.77
C ILE A 402 19.66 -10.21 -19.28
N GLU A 403 18.84 -11.16 -19.73
CA GLU A 403 18.63 -11.45 -21.16
C GLU A 403 18.12 -10.23 -21.93
N ALA A 404 17.17 -9.49 -21.35
CA ALA A 404 16.62 -8.28 -21.95
C ALA A 404 17.60 -7.10 -21.98
N ASN A 405 18.69 -7.17 -21.19
CA ASN A 405 19.73 -6.15 -21.07
C ASN A 405 21.10 -6.73 -21.46
N ARG A 406 21.13 -7.42 -22.59
CA ARG A 406 22.36 -7.82 -23.30
C ARG A 406 22.55 -6.96 -24.53
N ASP A 407 23.82 -6.74 -24.89
CA ASP A 407 24.18 -6.09 -26.14
C ASP A 407 23.99 -7.02 -27.35
N ALA A 408 24.21 -6.48 -28.56
CA ALA A 408 24.08 -7.23 -29.80
C ALA A 408 25.07 -8.41 -29.93
N PHE A 409 26.13 -8.43 -29.11
CA PHE A 409 27.14 -9.48 -29.08
C PHE A 409 26.88 -10.50 -27.96
N GLY A 410 25.78 -10.33 -27.20
CA GLY A 410 25.36 -11.22 -26.12
C GLY A 410 26.05 -10.96 -24.78
N ALA A 411 26.85 -9.90 -24.66
CA ALA A 411 27.45 -9.49 -23.40
C ALA A 411 26.44 -8.73 -22.54
N VAL A 412 26.50 -8.92 -21.22
CA VAL A 412 25.62 -8.21 -20.29
C VAL A 412 25.97 -6.73 -20.27
N LEU A 413 24.96 -5.86 -20.34
CA LEU A 413 25.15 -4.41 -20.25
C LEU A 413 25.82 -4.01 -18.94
N SER A 414 26.47 -2.85 -18.93
CA SER A 414 27.20 -2.39 -17.75
C SER A 414 26.23 -2.07 -16.60
N PRO A 415 26.68 -2.16 -15.34
CA PRO A 415 25.85 -1.76 -14.21
C PRO A 415 25.52 -0.26 -14.22
N LYS A 416 26.16 0.55 -15.08
CA LYS A 416 25.79 1.96 -15.26
C LYS A 416 24.53 2.15 -16.10
N GLU A 417 24.18 1.16 -16.92
CA GLU A 417 23.05 1.20 -17.86
C GLU A 417 21.78 0.60 -17.26
N PHE A 418 21.88 -0.52 -16.53
CA PHE A 418 20.73 -1.13 -15.89
C PHE A 418 21.03 -1.63 -14.47
N LYS A 419 19.96 -1.70 -13.67
CA LYS A 419 19.93 -2.16 -12.28
C LYS A 419 18.74 -3.06 -12.05
N MET A 420 18.87 -3.97 -11.10
CA MET A 420 17.80 -4.81 -10.59
C MET A 420 17.70 -4.63 -9.08
N VAL A 421 16.50 -4.69 -8.53
CA VAL A 421 16.26 -4.50 -7.10
C VAL A 421 15.46 -5.68 -6.56
N TYR A 422 15.97 -6.30 -5.49
CA TYR A 422 15.26 -7.30 -4.72
C TYR A 422 14.94 -6.74 -3.34
N ILE A 423 13.64 -6.61 -3.03
CA ILE A 423 13.14 -6.10 -1.77
C ILE A 423 12.67 -7.29 -0.93
N ALA A 424 13.37 -7.55 0.17
CA ALA A 424 13.03 -8.59 1.12
C ALA A 424 12.40 -7.99 2.40
N PRO A 425 11.49 -8.71 3.07
CA PRO A 425 10.83 -8.24 4.29
C PRO A 425 11.82 -7.89 5.41
N MET A 426 12.88 -8.67 5.60
CA MET A 426 13.71 -8.60 6.80
C MET A 426 15.20 -8.53 6.46
N LYS A 427 15.98 -7.79 7.27
CA LYS A 427 17.45 -7.72 7.13
C LYS A 427 18.13 -9.10 7.12
N ALA A 428 17.67 -10.02 7.97
CA ALA A 428 18.22 -11.38 8.02
C ALA A 428 18.03 -12.13 6.68
N LEU A 429 16.87 -11.96 6.05
CA LEU A 429 16.58 -12.54 4.75
C LEU A 429 17.37 -11.86 3.62
N VAL A 430 17.63 -10.54 3.72
CA VAL A 430 18.52 -9.83 2.79
C VAL A 430 19.90 -10.48 2.77
N ALA A 431 20.52 -10.69 3.93
CA ALA A 431 21.86 -11.31 4.00
C ALA A 431 21.88 -12.73 3.38
N GLU A 432 20.86 -13.55 3.67
CA GLU A 432 20.70 -14.89 3.08
C GLU A 432 20.56 -14.84 1.56
N VAL A 433 19.74 -13.91 1.04
CA VAL A 433 19.52 -13.74 -0.40
C VAL A 433 20.78 -13.23 -1.10
N VAL A 434 21.51 -12.30 -0.50
CA VAL A 434 22.79 -11.80 -1.04
C VAL A 434 23.80 -12.92 -1.16
N GLU A 435 23.97 -13.76 -0.14
CA GLU A 435 24.89 -14.89 -0.19
C GLU A 435 24.53 -15.88 -1.32
N LYS A 436 23.25 -16.23 -1.44
CA LYS A 436 22.75 -17.14 -2.48
C LYS A 436 22.84 -16.57 -3.88
N PHE A 437 22.47 -15.31 -4.08
CA PHE A 437 22.51 -14.68 -5.40
C PHE A 437 23.93 -14.32 -5.82
N SER A 438 24.80 -13.89 -4.89
CA SER A 438 26.21 -13.60 -5.21
C SER A 438 26.91 -14.86 -5.72
N SER A 439 26.75 -15.99 -5.04
CA SER A 439 27.37 -17.26 -5.47
C SER A 439 26.86 -17.74 -6.84
N ARG A 440 25.56 -17.65 -7.10
CA ARG A 440 24.93 -18.12 -8.35
C ARG A 440 25.10 -17.19 -9.54
N LEU A 441 25.24 -15.88 -9.30
CA LEU A 441 25.34 -14.87 -10.35
C LEU A 441 26.78 -14.42 -10.62
N ALA A 442 27.73 -14.73 -9.72
CA ALA A 442 29.16 -14.47 -9.93
C ALA A 442 29.73 -15.05 -11.24
N PRO A 443 29.37 -16.28 -11.67
CA PRO A 443 29.85 -16.81 -12.95
C PRO A 443 29.38 -16.02 -14.17
N LEU A 444 28.34 -15.19 -14.02
CA LEU A 444 27.79 -14.33 -15.06
C LEU A 444 28.38 -12.91 -15.03
N GLY A 445 29.33 -12.63 -14.13
CA GLY A 445 29.91 -11.30 -13.94
C GLY A 445 28.97 -10.29 -13.26
N ILE A 446 27.87 -10.77 -12.66
CA ILE A 446 26.84 -9.91 -12.04
C ILE A 446 27.23 -9.66 -10.58
N GLU A 447 27.47 -8.39 -10.26
CA GLU A 447 27.73 -7.97 -8.87
C GLU A 447 26.43 -7.78 -8.09
N VAL A 448 26.32 -8.47 -6.95
CA VAL A 448 25.20 -8.40 -6.01
C VAL A 448 25.68 -7.76 -4.71
N LYS A 449 24.93 -6.78 -4.17
CA LYS A 449 25.26 -6.18 -2.87
C LYS A 449 24.04 -5.97 -1.98
N GLU A 450 24.30 -6.10 -0.68
CA GLU A 450 23.39 -5.69 0.38
C GLU A 450 23.34 -4.16 0.47
N MET A 451 22.15 -3.63 0.68
CA MET A 451 21.96 -2.25 1.11
C MET A 451 20.94 -2.20 2.25
N THR A 452 21.41 -2.00 3.48
CA THR A 452 20.57 -1.93 4.69
C THR A 452 20.92 -0.69 5.51
N GLY A 453 20.33 -0.53 6.70
CA GLY A 453 20.65 0.61 7.58
C GLY A 453 22.12 0.65 8.02
N ASP A 454 22.70 -0.53 8.27
CA ASP A 454 24.06 -0.71 8.80
C ASP A 454 25.11 -0.76 7.67
N MET A 455 24.70 -1.16 6.46
CA MET A 455 25.52 -1.19 5.26
C MET A 455 25.00 -0.17 4.23
N GLN A 456 25.63 1.00 4.20
CA GLN A 456 25.35 2.03 3.20
C GLN A 456 26.33 1.91 2.05
N LEU A 457 25.80 1.76 0.83
CA LEU A 457 26.62 1.81 -0.38
C LEU A 457 26.98 3.26 -0.68
N THR A 458 28.26 3.51 -0.90
CA THR A 458 28.70 4.77 -1.50
C THR A 458 28.19 4.85 -2.93
N ARG A 459 28.12 6.07 -3.47
CA ARG A 459 27.69 6.27 -4.86
C ARG A 459 28.58 5.51 -5.87
N GLN A 460 29.88 5.45 -5.61
CA GLN A 460 30.83 4.72 -6.47
C GLN A 460 30.60 3.20 -6.43
N GLU A 461 30.29 2.65 -5.26
CA GLU A 461 29.91 1.23 -5.14
C GLU A 461 28.58 0.97 -5.84
N LEU A 462 27.58 1.86 -5.66
CA LEU A 462 26.28 1.73 -6.30
C LEU A 462 26.41 1.68 -7.83
N GLU A 463 27.35 2.39 -8.44
CA GLU A 463 27.59 2.34 -9.89
C GLU A 463 28.11 0.98 -10.40
N ARG A 464 28.73 0.16 -9.54
CA ARG A 464 29.31 -1.16 -9.92
C ARG A 464 28.34 -2.32 -9.72
N VAL A 465 27.34 -2.16 -8.86
CA VAL A 465 26.38 -3.22 -8.49
C VAL A 465 25.28 -3.39 -9.52
N HIS A 466 25.02 -4.61 -9.98
CA HIS A 466 23.89 -4.89 -10.89
C HIS A 466 22.60 -5.17 -10.12
N LEU A 467 22.69 -5.97 -9.05
CA LEU A 467 21.56 -6.38 -8.23
C LEU A 467 21.70 -5.85 -6.79
N ILE A 468 20.76 -4.99 -6.40
CA ILE A 468 20.68 -4.43 -5.06
C ILE A 468 19.65 -5.25 -4.26
N VAL A 469 20.07 -5.85 -3.15
CA VAL A 469 19.16 -6.55 -2.23
C VAL A 469 18.99 -5.69 -0.98
N THR A 470 17.74 -5.38 -0.63
CA THR A 470 17.44 -4.37 0.39
C THR A 470 16.09 -4.63 1.07
N VAL A 471 15.75 -3.79 2.06
CA VAL A 471 14.44 -3.77 2.74
C VAL A 471 13.57 -2.62 2.18
N PRO A 472 12.23 -2.68 2.28
CA PRO A 472 11.32 -1.69 1.71
C PRO A 472 11.69 -0.25 2.09
N GLU A 473 11.90 0.01 3.37
CA GLU A 473 12.17 1.36 3.91
C GLU A 473 13.44 1.96 3.31
N LYS A 474 14.48 1.13 3.17
CA LYS A 474 15.78 1.59 2.67
C LYS A 474 15.71 1.91 1.18
N PHE A 475 14.95 1.14 0.41
CA PHE A 475 14.72 1.44 -1.00
C PHE A 475 13.86 2.69 -1.21
N ASP A 476 12.83 2.86 -0.40
CA ASP A 476 11.98 4.04 -0.45
C ASP A 476 12.77 5.31 -0.05
N ILE A 477 13.65 5.27 0.96
CA ILE A 477 14.61 6.36 1.27
C ILE A 477 15.50 6.69 0.05
N LEU A 478 16.06 5.67 -0.60
CA LEU A 478 17.00 5.85 -1.71
C LEU A 478 16.34 6.53 -2.91
N THR A 479 15.12 6.10 -3.24
CA THR A 479 14.35 6.69 -4.34
C THR A 479 13.85 8.09 -4.00
N ARG A 480 13.69 8.45 -2.71
CA ARG A 480 13.41 9.83 -2.28
C ARG A 480 14.60 10.79 -2.39
N ASN A 481 15.79 10.34 -2.02
CA ASN A 481 16.95 11.21 -1.89
C ASN A 481 17.64 11.55 -3.21
N THR A 482 17.46 10.72 -4.24
CA THR A 482 18.03 10.97 -5.58
C THR A 482 17.38 12.16 -6.30
N ALA A 483 16.20 12.61 -5.87
CA ALA A 483 15.50 13.77 -6.44
C ALA A 483 15.88 15.13 -5.82
N THR A 484 16.58 15.15 -4.67
CA THR A 484 16.81 16.38 -3.87
C THR A 484 18.24 16.92 -3.94
N GLY A 485 19.12 16.29 -4.73
CA GLY A 485 20.47 16.79 -4.99
C GLY A 485 20.43 18.00 -5.91
N ALA A 486 20.90 19.15 -5.42
CA ALA A 486 21.20 20.33 -6.22
C ALA A 486 22.34 20.00 -7.21
N GLY A 487 21.97 19.51 -8.39
CA GLY A 487 22.89 19.12 -9.45
C GLY A 487 22.08 18.50 -10.58
N ARG A 488 21.68 19.34 -11.54
CA ARG A 488 21.23 18.90 -12.86
C ARG A 488 22.38 18.09 -13.46
N GLU A 489 22.24 16.76 -13.50
CA GLU A 489 22.81 15.82 -14.50
C GLU A 489 22.88 14.33 -14.04
N ASP A 490 22.43 13.98 -12.84
CA ASP A 490 22.46 12.57 -12.43
C ASP A 490 21.15 11.83 -12.69
N SER A 491 21.18 10.96 -13.70
CA SER A 491 20.23 9.88 -13.97
C SER A 491 19.72 9.28 -12.66
N SER A 492 18.46 9.61 -12.32
CA SER A 492 17.74 9.05 -11.19
C SER A 492 17.96 7.54 -11.17
N LEU A 493 18.30 6.95 -10.02
CA LEU A 493 18.48 5.51 -9.90
C LEU A 493 17.31 4.75 -10.55
N MET A 494 16.11 5.29 -10.39
CA MET A 494 14.88 4.75 -10.96
C MET A 494 14.91 4.60 -12.48
N SER A 495 15.60 5.50 -13.20
CA SER A 495 15.72 5.43 -14.67
C SER A 495 16.59 4.28 -15.15
N LYS A 496 17.40 3.69 -14.26
CA LYS A 496 18.25 2.53 -14.57
C LYS A 496 17.63 1.23 -14.08
N VAL A 497 16.57 1.28 -13.28
CA VAL A 497 15.97 0.06 -12.72
C VAL A 497 15.12 -0.62 -13.78
N ALA A 498 15.52 -1.82 -14.21
CA ALA A 498 14.77 -2.63 -15.18
C ALA A 498 13.82 -3.63 -14.51
N LEU A 499 14.11 -4.02 -13.26
CA LEU A 499 13.37 -5.04 -12.51
C LEU A 499 13.29 -4.68 -11.02
N ILE A 500 12.08 -4.75 -10.46
CA ILE A 500 11.83 -4.71 -9.02
C ILE A 500 11.11 -5.99 -8.61
N ILE A 501 11.76 -6.78 -7.76
CA ILE A 501 11.16 -7.94 -7.11
C ILE A 501 10.80 -7.53 -5.68
N ILE A 502 9.54 -7.74 -5.30
CA ILE A 502 9.08 -7.57 -3.92
C ILE A 502 8.73 -8.96 -3.39
N ASP A 503 9.51 -9.43 -2.43
CA ASP A 503 9.28 -10.70 -1.73
C ASP A 503 8.41 -10.48 -0.49
N GLU A 504 7.61 -11.49 -0.17
CA GLU A 504 6.60 -11.48 0.89
C GLU A 504 5.64 -10.28 0.82
N VAL A 505 5.02 -10.07 -0.36
CA VAL A 505 4.05 -8.98 -0.63
C VAL A 505 2.84 -8.98 0.32
N HIS A 506 2.57 -10.09 1.03
CA HIS A 506 1.58 -10.09 2.11
C HIS A 506 1.86 -9.09 3.23
N LEU A 507 3.09 -8.55 3.33
CA LEU A 507 3.43 -7.42 4.18
C LEU A 507 2.58 -6.17 3.91
N LEU A 508 1.85 -6.10 2.79
CA LEU A 508 0.84 -5.06 2.56
C LEU A 508 -0.18 -4.92 3.72
N ASN A 509 -0.44 -6.00 4.46
CA ASN A 509 -1.37 -6.01 5.60
C ASN A 509 -0.74 -5.58 6.94
N ASP A 510 0.58 -5.33 6.96
CA ASP A 510 1.36 -4.90 8.13
C ASP A 510 1.54 -3.37 8.12
N ASP A 511 2.03 -2.80 9.23
CA ASP A 511 2.35 -1.37 9.41
C ASP A 511 3.38 -0.88 8.38
N ARG A 512 4.13 -1.82 7.79
CA ARG A 512 5.14 -1.58 6.73
C ARG A 512 4.54 -1.60 5.32
N GLY A 513 3.30 -2.05 5.17
CA GLY A 513 2.55 -2.09 3.92
C GLY A 513 2.52 -0.76 3.15
N PRO A 514 2.31 0.41 3.79
CA PRO A 514 2.29 1.71 3.11
C PRO A 514 3.60 2.04 2.38
N VAL A 515 4.73 1.51 2.85
CA VAL A 515 6.05 1.69 2.20
C VAL A 515 6.09 0.92 0.88
N ILE A 516 5.64 -0.34 0.88
CA ILE A 516 5.52 -1.17 -0.33
C ILE A 516 4.56 -0.50 -1.33
N GLU A 517 3.43 -0.01 -0.85
CA GLU A 517 2.47 0.71 -1.67
C GLU A 517 3.07 1.95 -2.34
N SER A 518 3.83 2.75 -1.58
CA SER A 518 4.49 3.96 -2.09
C SER A 518 5.55 3.63 -3.15
N ILE A 519 6.33 2.56 -2.95
CA ILE A 519 7.34 2.10 -3.92
C ILE A 519 6.68 1.73 -5.25
N VAL A 520 5.64 0.91 -5.21
CA VAL A 520 4.94 0.45 -6.43
C VAL A 520 4.20 1.60 -7.10
N ALA A 521 3.52 2.46 -6.33
CA ALA A 521 2.82 3.62 -6.87
C ALA A 521 3.78 4.59 -7.58
N ARG A 522 4.94 4.86 -6.97
CA ARG A 522 6.01 5.66 -7.57
C ARG A 522 6.56 5.03 -8.83
N ALA A 523 6.80 3.71 -8.83
CA ALA A 523 7.28 3.00 -10.01
C ALA A 523 6.31 3.11 -11.18
N LYS A 524 5.01 2.92 -10.94
CA LYS A 524 3.97 3.04 -11.97
C LYS A 524 3.87 4.46 -12.52
N ARG A 525 3.81 5.46 -11.64
CA ARG A 525 3.77 6.88 -12.06
C ARG A 525 5.02 7.23 -12.88
N TYR A 526 6.19 6.71 -12.50
CA TYR A 526 7.42 6.90 -13.25
C TYR A 526 7.35 6.27 -14.64
N MET A 527 6.86 5.03 -14.76
CA MET A 527 6.68 4.36 -16.05
C MET A 527 5.73 5.14 -16.97
N GLU A 528 4.64 5.68 -16.42
CA GLU A 528 3.66 6.46 -17.19
C GLU A 528 4.20 7.81 -17.67
N THR A 529 4.97 8.50 -16.84
CA THR A 529 5.51 9.83 -17.16
C THR A 529 6.76 9.79 -18.05
N SER A 530 7.64 8.79 -17.86
CA SER A 530 8.89 8.66 -18.61
C SER A 530 8.78 7.78 -19.87
N GLY A 531 7.76 6.92 -19.96
CA GLY A 531 7.67 5.88 -20.97
C GLY A 531 8.66 4.71 -20.77
N ALA A 532 9.50 4.75 -19.73
CA ALA A 532 10.35 3.63 -19.36
C ALA A 532 9.52 2.47 -18.81
N PHE A 533 9.96 1.24 -19.03
CA PHE A 533 9.29 0.06 -18.51
C PHE A 533 10.12 -0.58 -17.40
N ILE A 534 9.50 -0.80 -16.25
CA ILE A 534 10.09 -1.50 -15.10
C ILE A 534 9.26 -2.74 -14.86
N ARG A 535 9.89 -3.92 -14.97
CA ARG A 535 9.23 -5.18 -14.66
C ARG A 535 8.99 -5.26 -13.14
N LEU A 536 7.73 -5.41 -12.74
CA LEU A 536 7.35 -5.60 -11.34
C LEU A 536 7.03 -7.09 -11.09
N VAL A 537 7.72 -7.68 -10.12
CA VAL A 537 7.53 -9.08 -9.72
C VAL A 537 7.13 -9.13 -8.25
N ALA A 538 5.93 -9.64 -8.00
CA ALA A 538 5.38 -9.86 -6.67
C ALA A 538 5.53 -11.34 -6.30
N ILE A 539 6.22 -11.62 -5.21
CA ILE A 539 6.35 -12.96 -4.64
C ILE A 539 5.76 -12.93 -3.25
N SER A 540 4.97 -13.95 -2.91
CA SER A 540 4.37 -14.03 -1.58
C SER A 540 4.07 -15.45 -1.19
N ALA A 541 3.92 -15.68 0.12
CA ALA A 541 3.10 -16.78 0.64
C ALA A 541 1.68 -16.80 0.00
N THR A 542 0.89 -17.81 0.34
CA THR A 542 -0.49 -17.96 -0.11
C THR A 542 -1.35 -16.74 0.27
N LEU A 543 -1.89 -16.03 -0.72
CA LEU A 543 -2.70 -14.83 -0.54
C LEU A 543 -4.19 -15.14 -0.80
N PRO A 544 -5.11 -14.80 0.11
CA PRO A 544 -6.54 -15.01 -0.11
C PRO A 544 -7.11 -14.16 -1.26
N ASN A 545 -6.81 -12.86 -1.28
CA ASN A 545 -7.23 -11.92 -2.32
C ASN A 545 -6.10 -11.60 -3.30
N TRP A 546 -5.41 -12.64 -3.79
CA TRP A 546 -4.29 -12.51 -4.73
C TRP A 546 -4.65 -11.76 -6.02
N THR A 547 -5.92 -11.80 -6.44
CA THR A 547 -6.42 -11.07 -7.62
C THR A 547 -6.35 -9.56 -7.45
N ASP A 548 -6.61 -9.06 -6.25
CA ASP A 548 -6.51 -7.63 -5.94
C ASP A 548 -5.05 -7.18 -5.93
N VAL A 549 -4.15 -8.02 -5.39
CA VAL A 549 -2.70 -7.78 -5.44
C VAL A 549 -2.19 -7.83 -6.89
N ALA A 550 -2.66 -8.76 -7.71
CA ALA A 550 -2.33 -8.82 -9.13
C ALA A 550 -2.75 -7.54 -9.86
N GLN A 551 -3.97 -7.05 -9.61
CA GLN A 551 -4.46 -5.78 -10.13
C GLN A 551 -3.58 -4.61 -9.67
N PHE A 552 -3.19 -4.59 -8.40
CA PHE A 552 -2.28 -3.59 -7.85
C PHE A 552 -0.86 -3.67 -8.41
N PHE A 553 -0.37 -4.81 -8.90
CA PHE A 553 0.91 -4.86 -9.61
C PHE A 553 0.77 -4.70 -11.14
N HIS A 554 -0.45 -4.48 -11.66
CA HIS A 554 -0.78 -4.54 -13.09
C HIS A 554 -0.28 -5.83 -13.76
N VAL A 555 -0.47 -6.96 -13.07
CA VAL A 555 -0.09 -8.29 -13.56
C VAL A 555 -1.16 -8.79 -14.54
N PRO A 556 -0.79 -9.18 -15.77
CA PRO A 556 -1.71 -9.85 -16.68
C PRO A 556 -2.29 -11.13 -16.09
N ALA A 557 -3.54 -11.48 -16.42
CA ALA A 557 -4.22 -12.63 -15.82
C ALA A 557 -3.47 -13.97 -16.02
N ASP A 558 -2.76 -14.14 -17.14
CA ASP A 558 -1.95 -15.32 -17.46
C ASP A 558 -0.54 -15.31 -16.83
N HIS A 559 -0.19 -14.24 -16.11
CA HIS A 559 1.04 -14.06 -15.34
C HIS A 559 0.78 -13.96 -13.82
N ALA A 560 -0.46 -14.17 -13.38
CA ALA A 560 -0.81 -14.22 -11.97
C ALA A 560 -1.05 -15.67 -11.55
N PHE A 561 -0.16 -16.21 -10.72
CA PHE A 561 -0.19 -17.59 -10.27
C PHE A 561 -0.51 -17.67 -8.78
N HIS A 562 -1.52 -18.49 -8.44
CA HIS A 562 -1.85 -18.84 -7.08
C HIS A 562 -1.76 -20.35 -6.89
N PHE A 563 -0.88 -20.76 -5.98
CA PHE A 563 -0.68 -22.15 -5.57
C PHE A 563 -1.13 -22.27 -4.13
N ASP A 564 -2.11 -23.13 -3.88
CA ASP A 564 -2.58 -23.40 -2.52
C ASP A 564 -1.58 -24.25 -1.71
N SER A 565 -1.93 -24.57 -0.47
CA SER A 565 -1.10 -25.36 0.45
C SER A 565 -0.74 -26.77 -0.07
N SER A 566 -1.46 -27.30 -1.07
CA SER A 566 -1.19 -28.62 -1.66
C SER A 566 0.07 -28.67 -2.53
N TYR A 567 0.61 -27.50 -2.92
CA TYR A 567 1.87 -27.36 -3.66
C TYR A 567 3.11 -27.29 -2.76
N ARG A 568 2.93 -27.31 -1.44
CA ARG A 568 4.06 -27.40 -0.51
C ARG A 568 4.79 -28.74 -0.72
N PRO A 569 6.13 -28.76 -0.94
CA PRO A 569 6.85 -30.00 -1.24
C PRO A 569 6.65 -31.09 -0.18
N ILE A 570 6.75 -30.68 1.09
CA ILE A 570 6.44 -31.50 2.25
C ILE A 570 5.14 -30.96 2.86
N PRO A 571 4.02 -31.69 2.79
CA PRO A 571 2.75 -31.28 3.39
C PRO A 571 2.92 -30.95 4.88
N LEU A 572 2.15 -30.00 5.39
CA LEU A 572 2.23 -29.58 6.78
C LEU A 572 0.95 -29.95 7.52
N GLN A 573 1.08 -30.78 8.54
CA GLN A 573 0.05 -30.93 9.57
C GLN A 573 0.23 -29.82 10.60
N GLN A 574 -0.87 -29.19 11.00
CA GLN A 574 -0.85 -28.10 11.96
C GLN A 574 -1.66 -28.48 13.19
N THR A 575 -1.13 -28.19 14.37
CA THR A 575 -1.83 -28.39 15.65
C THR A 575 -1.86 -27.05 16.38
N PHE A 576 -3.04 -26.63 16.81
CA PHE A 576 -3.25 -25.38 17.54
C PHE A 576 -3.71 -25.70 18.95
N ILE A 577 -3.02 -25.18 19.96
CA ILE A 577 -3.30 -25.46 21.37
C ILE A 577 -3.61 -24.13 22.07
N GLY A 578 -4.85 -23.96 22.50
CA GLY A 578 -5.30 -22.83 23.30
C GLY A 578 -5.34 -23.18 24.79
N VAL A 579 -4.44 -22.60 25.58
CA VAL A 579 -4.37 -22.85 27.03
C VAL A 579 -5.37 -21.96 27.76
N ALA A 580 -6.28 -22.59 28.51
CA ALA A 580 -7.39 -21.95 29.23
C ALA A 580 -7.05 -21.65 30.72
N GLU A 581 -5.76 -21.43 31.02
CA GLU A 581 -5.31 -21.04 32.36
C GLU A 581 -5.20 -19.52 32.48
N LYS A 582 -5.83 -18.95 33.51
CA LYS A 582 -5.90 -17.50 33.72
C LYS A 582 -4.60 -16.95 34.31
N ASP A 583 -4.07 -17.64 35.32
CA ASP A 583 -2.82 -17.24 35.98
C ASP A 583 -1.62 -17.35 35.02
N PRO A 584 -0.85 -16.27 34.79
CA PRO A 584 0.25 -16.27 33.82
C PRO A 584 1.34 -17.31 34.11
N GLN A 585 1.69 -17.53 35.39
CA GLN A 585 2.76 -18.47 35.76
C GLN A 585 2.32 -19.92 35.53
N ARG A 586 1.12 -20.28 36.00
CA ARG A 586 0.53 -21.60 35.75
C ARG A 586 0.28 -21.83 34.26
N ARG A 587 -0.12 -20.79 33.51
CA ARG A 587 -0.27 -20.86 32.06
C ARG A 587 1.05 -21.19 31.39
N LEU A 588 2.15 -20.50 31.74
CA LEU A 588 3.47 -20.79 31.19
C LEU A 588 3.94 -22.22 31.52
N HIS A 589 3.76 -22.65 32.77
CA HIS A 589 4.07 -24.03 33.16
C HIS A 589 3.27 -25.05 32.33
N ARG A 590 1.97 -24.80 32.17
CA ARG A 590 1.10 -25.64 31.35
C ARG A 590 1.49 -25.65 29.88
N MET A 591 1.90 -24.50 29.32
CA MET A 591 2.43 -24.41 27.96
C MET A 591 3.70 -25.25 27.80
N ASN A 592 4.61 -25.24 28.78
CA ASN A 592 5.83 -26.05 28.76
C ASN A 592 5.52 -27.56 28.84
N GLU A 593 4.56 -27.97 29.67
CA GLU A 593 4.11 -29.37 29.73
C GLU A 593 3.55 -29.84 28.38
N LEU A 594 2.65 -29.05 27.77
CA LEU A 594 2.04 -29.39 26.49
C LEU A 594 3.07 -29.39 25.35
N CYS A 595 4.00 -28.43 25.36
CA CYS A 595 5.14 -28.39 24.44
C CYS A 595 5.99 -29.67 24.58
N TYR A 596 6.31 -30.05 25.81
CA TYR A 596 7.07 -31.27 26.10
C TYR A 596 6.39 -32.53 25.55
N GLU A 597 5.07 -32.69 25.74
CA GLU A 597 4.33 -33.86 25.22
C GLU A 597 4.43 -33.96 23.69
N LYS A 598 4.30 -32.82 22.99
CA LYS A 598 4.46 -32.78 21.51
C LYS A 598 5.88 -33.10 21.08
N ILE A 599 6.89 -32.57 21.78
CA ILE A 599 8.30 -32.87 21.53
C ILE A 599 8.59 -34.36 21.75
N LYS A 600 8.10 -34.94 22.84
CA LYS A 600 8.26 -36.37 23.16
C LYS A 600 7.68 -37.25 22.06
N ALA A 601 6.48 -36.93 21.56
CA ALA A 601 5.85 -37.64 20.45
C ALA A 601 6.69 -37.55 19.16
N ALA A 602 7.20 -36.35 18.84
CA ALA A 602 8.05 -36.13 17.67
C ALA A 602 9.36 -36.93 17.74
N ILE A 603 10.07 -36.88 18.88
CA ILE A 603 11.33 -37.60 19.09
C ILE A 603 11.11 -39.12 19.10
N SER A 604 10.02 -39.60 19.68
CA SER A 604 9.65 -41.02 19.64
C SER A 604 9.40 -41.52 18.21
N SER A 605 9.08 -40.61 17.28
CA SER A 605 8.92 -40.89 15.85
C SER A 605 10.22 -40.68 15.05
N GLY A 606 11.36 -40.45 15.72
CA GLY A 606 12.66 -40.25 15.08
C GLY A 606 12.92 -38.83 14.57
N HIS A 607 12.07 -37.86 14.91
CA HIS A 607 12.21 -36.47 14.45
C HIS A 607 12.97 -35.59 15.46
N GLN A 608 13.41 -34.42 15.00
CA GLN A 608 13.94 -33.33 15.83
C GLN A 608 12.89 -32.23 16.00
N ALA A 609 13.00 -31.44 17.06
CA ALA A 609 12.07 -30.35 17.36
C ALA A 609 12.79 -28.99 17.43
N MET A 610 12.18 -27.97 16.81
CA MET A 610 12.54 -26.56 17.00
C MET A 610 11.43 -25.86 17.79
N VAL A 611 11.80 -25.21 18.89
CA VAL A 611 10.86 -24.49 19.77
C VAL A 611 11.14 -23.01 19.65
N PHE A 612 10.15 -22.24 19.19
CA PHE A 612 10.29 -20.80 19.02
C PHE A 612 9.71 -20.05 20.22
N VAL A 613 10.50 -19.13 20.78
CA VAL A 613 10.15 -18.29 21.93
C VAL A 613 10.38 -16.81 21.63
N HIS A 614 9.83 -15.93 22.47
CA HIS A 614 9.74 -14.49 22.20
C HIS A 614 11.01 -13.70 22.56
N SER A 615 11.83 -14.17 23.52
CA SER A 615 13.06 -13.45 23.90
C SER A 615 14.29 -14.34 23.91
N ARG A 616 15.46 -13.69 23.87
CA ARG A 616 16.76 -14.36 23.99
C ARG A 616 16.88 -15.09 25.33
N GLY A 617 16.41 -14.48 26.43
CA GLY A 617 16.43 -15.10 27.75
C GLY A 617 15.57 -16.37 27.80
N ASP A 618 14.40 -16.33 27.17
CA ASP A 618 13.48 -17.47 27.16
C ASP A 618 14.00 -18.67 26.39
N THR A 619 14.94 -18.49 25.45
CA THR A 619 15.52 -19.65 24.75
C THR A 619 16.20 -20.60 25.72
N TYR A 620 16.94 -20.06 26.70
CA TYR A 620 17.56 -20.85 27.75
C TYR A 620 16.52 -21.34 28.75
N THR A 621 15.63 -20.47 29.24
CA THR A 621 14.62 -20.82 30.24
C THR A 621 13.69 -21.93 29.76
N ALA A 622 13.23 -21.86 28.50
CA ALA A 622 12.39 -22.89 27.90
C ALA A 622 13.15 -24.20 27.68
N ALA A 623 14.38 -24.14 27.13
CA ALA A 623 15.20 -25.34 26.95
C ALA A 623 15.46 -26.05 28.28
N LYS A 624 15.75 -25.28 29.34
CA LYS A 624 15.97 -25.79 30.69
C LYS A 624 14.70 -26.38 31.29
N ALA A 625 13.56 -25.69 31.19
CA ALA A 625 12.29 -26.21 31.69
C ALA A 625 11.89 -27.53 30.99
N LEU A 626 12.08 -27.62 29.67
CA LEU A 626 11.81 -28.85 28.91
C LEU A 626 12.75 -29.99 29.32
N MET A 627 14.04 -29.69 29.55
CA MET A 627 15.02 -30.66 30.05
C MET A 627 14.67 -31.14 31.47
N GLU A 628 14.24 -30.25 32.36
CA GLU A 628 13.82 -30.58 33.72
C GLU A 628 12.55 -31.45 33.72
N ILE A 629 11.57 -31.14 32.86
CA ILE A 629 10.38 -32.00 32.67
C ILE A 629 10.79 -33.38 32.15
N ALA A 630 11.71 -33.44 31.19
CA ALA A 630 12.24 -34.71 30.67
C ALA A 630 12.92 -35.54 31.77
N SER A 631 13.72 -34.87 32.62
CA SER A 631 14.41 -35.49 33.75
C SER A 631 13.44 -36.02 34.79
N ALA A 632 12.45 -35.21 35.19
CA ALA A 632 11.44 -35.59 36.17
C ALA A 632 10.57 -36.78 35.71
N LYS A 633 10.34 -36.90 34.40
CA LYS A 633 9.61 -38.03 33.80
C LYS A 633 10.49 -39.25 33.48
N GLY A 634 11.80 -39.18 33.71
CA GLY A 634 12.74 -40.27 33.40
C GLY A 634 12.93 -40.51 31.91
N ASP A 635 12.70 -39.50 31.08
CA ASP A 635 12.67 -39.62 29.63
C ASP A 635 13.95 -39.11 28.94
N LEU A 636 14.93 -38.63 29.70
CA LEU A 636 16.09 -37.88 29.22
C LEU A 636 16.98 -38.68 28.25
N GLU A 637 17.09 -40.01 28.42
CA GLU A 637 17.85 -40.87 27.52
C GLU A 637 17.34 -40.86 26.07
N ARG A 638 16.03 -40.60 25.86
CA ARG A 638 15.44 -40.53 24.51
C ARG A 638 15.94 -39.33 23.71
N PHE A 639 16.49 -38.32 24.38
CA PHE A 639 16.98 -37.10 23.76
C PHE A 639 18.47 -37.18 23.42
N LEU A 640 19.15 -38.25 23.86
CA LEU A 640 20.58 -38.43 23.64
C LEU A 640 20.82 -39.12 22.30
N ASP A 641 21.92 -38.72 21.65
CA ASP A 641 22.49 -39.44 20.52
C ASP A 641 23.82 -40.07 20.92
N HIS A 642 24.20 -41.18 20.28
CA HIS A 642 25.43 -41.91 20.57
C HIS A 642 26.63 -41.45 19.70
N GLU A 643 26.44 -40.46 18.82
CA GLU A 643 27.53 -39.90 18.03
C GLU A 643 28.56 -39.13 18.86
N ASN A 644 29.84 -39.23 18.46
CA ASN A 644 30.95 -38.59 19.18
C ASN A 644 30.95 -37.07 18.97
N ARG A 645 30.32 -36.36 19.91
CA ARG A 645 30.17 -34.88 19.93
C ARG A 645 31.30 -34.12 20.60
N ALA A 646 32.29 -34.81 21.17
CA ALA A 646 33.26 -34.22 22.09
C ALA A 646 34.06 -33.05 21.48
N ASP A 647 34.45 -33.16 20.20
CA ASP A 647 35.31 -32.17 19.56
C ASP A 647 34.58 -30.86 19.22
N ILE A 648 33.30 -30.94 18.87
CA ILE A 648 32.48 -29.74 18.62
C ILE A 648 32.10 -29.08 19.94
N VAL A 649 31.71 -29.87 20.94
CA VAL A 649 31.35 -29.38 22.29
C VAL A 649 32.51 -28.63 22.95
N ARG A 650 33.75 -29.12 22.80
CA ARG A 650 34.96 -28.43 23.30
C ARG A 650 35.18 -27.03 22.73
N ARG A 651 34.61 -26.72 21.55
CA ARG A 651 34.74 -25.40 20.89
C ARG A 651 33.68 -24.40 21.34
N ILE A 652 32.64 -24.85 22.03
CA ILE A 652 31.56 -24.00 22.53
C ILE A 652 32.05 -23.26 23.77
N ARG A 653 31.81 -21.95 23.81
CA ARG A 653 32.24 -21.09 24.93
C ARG A 653 31.11 -20.75 25.90
N SER A 654 29.87 -20.70 25.41
CA SER A 654 28.71 -20.37 26.23
C SER A 654 28.45 -21.43 27.32
N PRO A 655 28.48 -21.06 28.61
CA PRO A 655 28.15 -21.99 29.71
C PRO A 655 26.73 -22.54 29.61
N GLN A 656 25.78 -21.71 29.18
CA GLN A 656 24.37 -22.10 29.01
C GLN A 656 24.20 -23.20 27.96
N VAL A 657 24.97 -23.11 26.85
CA VAL A 657 24.94 -24.15 25.82
C VAL A 657 25.61 -25.43 26.31
N LEU A 658 26.73 -25.31 27.04
CA LEU A 658 27.44 -26.45 27.62
C LEU A 658 26.62 -27.20 28.69
N GLU A 659 25.70 -26.51 29.38
CA GLU A 659 24.74 -27.13 30.31
C GLU A 659 23.68 -27.96 29.58
N LEU A 660 23.16 -27.47 28.44
CA LEU A 660 22.02 -28.06 27.74
C LEU A 660 22.41 -29.20 26.80
N VAL A 661 23.50 -29.01 26.03
CA VAL A 661 23.91 -29.94 24.95
C VAL A 661 24.10 -31.37 25.45
N PRO A 662 24.70 -31.64 26.64
CA PRO A 662 24.83 -32.98 27.17
C PRO A 662 23.51 -33.76 27.22
N SER A 663 22.40 -33.09 27.48
CA SER A 663 21.05 -33.66 27.57
C SER A 663 20.30 -33.71 26.23
N GLY A 664 20.92 -33.29 25.11
CA GLY A 664 20.30 -33.25 23.79
C GLY A 664 19.47 -31.99 23.50
N PHE A 665 19.58 -30.96 24.35
CA PHE A 665 18.90 -29.68 24.22
C PHE A 665 19.90 -28.58 23.85
N ALA A 666 19.45 -27.52 23.19
CA ALA A 666 20.27 -26.32 23.00
C ALA A 666 19.43 -25.05 22.82
N MET A 667 20.10 -23.90 22.90
CA MET A 667 19.54 -22.58 22.64
C MET A 667 20.20 -21.95 21.40
N HIS A 668 19.47 -21.12 20.67
CA HIS A 668 19.98 -20.35 19.53
C HIS A 668 19.32 -18.97 19.42
N HIS A 669 20.14 -17.91 19.46
CA HIS A 669 19.67 -16.54 19.22
C HIS A 669 20.79 -15.62 18.74
N ALA A 670 20.43 -14.49 18.13
CA ALA A 670 21.37 -13.53 17.55
C ALA A 670 22.42 -12.97 18.55
N GLY A 671 22.08 -12.88 19.84
CA GLY A 671 23.02 -12.46 20.90
C GLY A 671 24.13 -13.46 21.27
N MET A 672 24.12 -14.69 20.73
CA MET A 672 25.20 -15.67 20.96
C MET A 672 26.42 -15.35 20.09
N LEU A 673 27.59 -15.77 20.56
CA LEU A 673 28.82 -15.73 19.76
C LEU A 673 28.60 -16.45 18.42
N ARG A 674 29.05 -15.83 17.32
CA ARG A 674 28.90 -16.41 15.97
C ARG A 674 29.48 -17.83 15.89
N SER A 675 30.63 -18.08 16.52
CA SER A 675 31.23 -19.41 16.62
C SER A 675 30.33 -20.42 17.30
N ASP A 676 29.69 -20.03 18.40
CA ASP A 676 28.81 -20.92 19.16
C ASP A 676 27.52 -21.21 18.39
N ARG A 677 26.95 -20.21 17.69
CA ARG A 677 25.81 -20.42 16.79
C ARG A 677 26.12 -21.44 15.70
N SER A 678 27.24 -21.27 15.00
CA SER A 678 27.65 -22.21 13.95
C SER A 678 27.93 -23.62 14.48
N ASN A 679 28.48 -23.75 15.69
CA ASN A 679 28.67 -25.07 16.32
C ASN A 679 27.34 -25.71 16.72
N VAL A 680 26.39 -24.95 17.27
CA VAL A 680 25.04 -25.43 17.62
C VAL A 680 24.25 -25.83 16.37
N GLU A 681 24.31 -25.02 15.31
CA GLU A 681 23.71 -25.36 14.00
C GLU A 681 24.26 -26.68 13.47
N ARG A 682 25.59 -26.87 13.52
CA ARG A 682 26.23 -28.13 13.10
C ARG A 682 25.77 -29.32 13.94
N LEU A 683 25.73 -29.18 15.26
CA LEU A 683 25.27 -30.23 16.18
C LEU A 683 23.79 -30.58 15.97
N PHE A 684 22.96 -29.60 15.62
CA PHE A 684 21.57 -29.85 15.27
C PHE A 684 21.46 -30.56 13.92
N MET A 685 22.22 -30.14 12.91
CA MET A 685 22.24 -30.78 11.58
C MET A 685 22.70 -32.24 11.63
N THR A 686 23.65 -32.60 12.50
CA THR A 686 24.12 -33.99 12.66
C THR A 686 23.21 -34.83 13.58
N GLY A 687 22.12 -34.27 14.11
CA GLY A 687 21.20 -35.02 14.97
C GLY A 687 21.62 -35.10 16.44
N CYS A 688 22.79 -34.59 16.82
CA CYS A 688 23.30 -34.61 18.21
C CYS A 688 22.43 -33.80 19.19
N ILE A 689 21.74 -32.78 18.68
CA ILE A 689 20.74 -32.00 19.45
C ILE A 689 19.37 -32.40 18.92
N LYS A 690 18.49 -32.92 19.78
CA LYS A 690 17.11 -33.28 19.41
C LYS A 690 16.13 -32.12 19.56
N VAL A 691 16.40 -31.20 20.48
CA VAL A 691 15.54 -30.03 20.76
C VAL A 691 16.35 -28.74 20.72
N LEU A 692 15.97 -27.84 19.82
CA LEU A 692 16.61 -26.53 19.69
C LEU A 692 15.61 -25.41 20.00
N CYS A 693 15.86 -24.62 21.05
CA CYS A 693 15.05 -23.46 21.40
C CYS A 693 15.61 -22.19 20.76
N CYS A 694 14.82 -21.55 19.90
CA CYS A 694 15.22 -20.43 19.05
C CYS A 694 14.36 -19.20 19.29
N THR A 695 14.90 -18.02 18.95
CA THR A 695 14.05 -16.84 18.69
C THR A 695 13.64 -16.80 17.23
N ALA A 696 12.40 -16.46 16.93
CA ALA A 696 12.08 -15.92 15.60
C ALA A 696 12.83 -14.59 15.52
N THR A 697 13.68 -14.40 14.51
CA THR A 697 14.75 -13.38 14.47
C THR A 697 14.30 -11.90 14.56
N LEU A 698 13.03 -11.61 14.85
CA LEU A 698 12.49 -10.29 15.11
C LEU A 698 11.66 -10.31 16.41
N ALA A 699 12.30 -9.95 17.53
CA ALA A 699 11.55 -9.49 18.70
C ALA A 699 11.54 -7.96 18.65
N HIS A 700 10.45 -7.37 18.15
CA HIS A 700 10.20 -5.94 18.28
C HIS A 700 9.88 -5.64 19.76
N GLY A 701 10.48 -4.59 20.33
CA GLY A 701 10.42 -4.27 21.76
C GLY A 701 9.00 -4.00 22.26
N GLY A 702 8.34 -5.01 22.83
CA GLY A 702 7.04 -4.92 23.52
C GLY A 702 6.36 -6.29 23.63
N PHE A 703 5.49 -6.47 24.65
CA PHE A 703 4.61 -7.65 24.74
C PHE A 703 3.47 -7.50 23.72
N ARG A 704 3.74 -7.77 22.45
CA ARG A 704 2.74 -7.87 21.39
C ARG A 704 2.57 -9.33 21.00
N ASP A 705 1.39 -9.64 20.48
CA ASP A 705 1.15 -10.92 19.83
C ASP A 705 2.11 -11.12 18.66
N ILE A 706 2.56 -12.36 18.47
CA ILE A 706 3.43 -12.69 17.35
C ILE A 706 2.65 -12.48 16.05
N ASP A 707 3.30 -11.85 15.08
CA ASP A 707 2.65 -11.65 13.80
C ASP A 707 2.48 -12.99 13.06
N VAL A 708 1.43 -13.08 12.27
CA VAL A 708 1.09 -14.25 11.45
C VAL A 708 2.25 -14.58 10.52
N LEU A 709 2.93 -13.55 10.02
CA LEU A 709 4.05 -13.70 9.10
C LEU A 709 5.22 -14.40 9.77
N ASP A 710 5.55 -14.01 11.00
CA ASP A 710 6.58 -14.68 11.79
C ASP A 710 6.20 -16.15 12.04
N ILE A 711 4.93 -16.43 12.35
CA ILE A 711 4.45 -17.81 12.52
C ILE A 711 4.58 -18.60 11.21
N LEU A 712 4.18 -18.02 10.06
CA LEU A 712 4.27 -18.69 8.76
C LEU A 712 5.73 -18.93 8.34
N GLN A 713 6.66 -18.03 8.67
CA GLN A 713 8.10 -18.25 8.47
C GLN A 713 8.63 -19.38 9.34
N VAL A 714 8.21 -19.45 10.61
CA VAL A 714 8.53 -20.54 11.53
C VAL A 714 7.97 -21.87 11.02
N PHE A 715 6.69 -21.91 10.62
CA PHE A 715 6.03 -23.09 10.04
C PHE A 715 6.67 -23.51 8.71
N GLY A 716 7.29 -22.58 7.99
CA GLY A 716 8.08 -22.84 6.79
C GLY A 716 9.35 -23.66 7.05
N ARG A 717 9.83 -23.73 8.29
CA ARG A 717 10.99 -24.57 8.69
C ARG A 717 10.60 -26.02 8.98
N ALA A 718 9.31 -26.32 9.12
CA ALA A 718 8.84 -27.68 9.41
C ALA A 718 8.86 -28.57 8.16
N GLY A 719 9.45 -29.77 8.28
CA GLY A 719 9.57 -30.73 7.18
C GLY A 719 10.75 -30.42 6.25
N ARG A 720 11.81 -31.22 6.37
CA ARG A 720 13.04 -31.11 5.57
C ARG A 720 12.84 -31.82 4.23
N PRO A 721 12.97 -31.12 3.10
CA PRO A 721 13.00 -31.77 1.80
C PRO A 721 14.06 -32.88 1.77
N GLN A 722 13.73 -34.04 1.20
CA GLN A 722 14.56 -35.25 1.11
C GLN A 722 14.64 -36.14 2.36
N PHE A 723 14.26 -35.64 3.55
CA PHE A 723 14.34 -36.42 4.80
C PHE A 723 12.98 -36.74 5.39
N ASP A 724 12.03 -35.79 5.33
CA ASP A 724 10.74 -35.91 5.97
C ASP A 724 9.62 -36.01 4.91
N ASP A 725 8.63 -36.88 5.12
CA ASP A 725 7.45 -37.02 4.24
C ASP A 725 6.31 -36.07 4.64
N LEU A 726 6.31 -35.64 5.91
CA LEU A 726 5.29 -34.83 6.55
C LEU A 726 5.97 -33.85 7.52
N GLY A 727 5.62 -32.57 7.42
CA GLY A 727 5.98 -31.56 8.41
C GLY A 727 4.93 -31.48 9.51
N HIS A 728 5.37 -31.26 10.74
CA HIS A 728 4.48 -30.97 11.87
C HIS A 728 4.77 -29.58 12.41
N ALA A 729 3.74 -28.74 12.51
CA ALA A 729 3.80 -27.43 13.12
C ALA A 729 2.81 -27.34 14.28
N VAL A 730 3.28 -26.86 15.43
CA VAL A 730 2.45 -26.69 16.62
C VAL A 730 2.48 -25.22 17.04
N LEU A 731 1.31 -24.61 17.19
CA LEU A 731 1.16 -23.29 17.80
C LEU A 731 0.51 -23.44 19.18
N ILE A 732 1.21 -23.02 20.22
CA ILE A 732 0.68 -22.97 21.59
C ILE A 732 0.43 -21.51 21.95
N THR A 733 -0.80 -21.19 22.31
CA THR A 733 -1.26 -19.82 22.59
C THR A 733 -2.26 -19.80 23.75
N SER A 734 -2.70 -18.62 24.16
CA SER A 734 -3.81 -18.49 25.09
C SER A 734 -5.14 -18.76 24.40
N HIS A 735 -6.09 -19.34 25.12
CA HIS A 735 -7.37 -19.78 24.53
C HIS A 735 -8.15 -18.64 23.85
N ASP A 736 -8.10 -17.42 24.38
CA ASP A 736 -8.74 -16.22 23.81
C ASP A 736 -8.21 -15.86 22.41
N LYS A 737 -6.99 -16.29 22.07
CA LYS A 737 -6.33 -15.97 20.79
C LYS A 737 -6.37 -17.13 19.80
N LEU A 738 -6.80 -18.31 20.23
CA LEU A 738 -6.77 -19.55 19.44
C LEU A 738 -7.49 -19.39 18.10
N ASP A 739 -8.75 -18.95 18.12
CA ASP A 739 -9.55 -18.78 16.90
C ASP A 739 -8.97 -17.69 15.99
N SER A 740 -8.44 -16.60 16.56
CA SER A 740 -7.81 -15.52 15.80
C SER A 740 -6.62 -16.02 14.99
N TYR A 741 -5.70 -16.77 15.61
CA TYR A 741 -4.57 -17.36 14.91
C TYR A 741 -4.99 -18.44 13.90
N LEU A 742 -6.00 -19.24 14.24
CA LEU A 742 -6.52 -20.28 13.37
C LEU A 742 -7.10 -19.69 12.06
N MET A 743 -7.84 -18.58 12.15
CA MET A 743 -8.34 -17.86 10.97
C MET A 743 -7.21 -17.20 10.16
N LYS A 744 -6.28 -16.55 10.86
CA LYS A 744 -5.12 -15.87 10.25
C LYS A 744 -4.23 -16.81 9.46
N ILE A 745 -3.88 -17.97 10.02
CA ILE A 745 -2.94 -18.94 9.41
C ILE A 745 -3.58 -19.72 8.26
N ASN A 746 -4.88 -20.02 8.33
CA ASN A 746 -5.59 -20.72 7.26
C ASN A 746 -6.05 -19.79 6.13
N ASN A 747 -5.36 -18.66 5.93
CA ASN A 747 -5.60 -17.67 4.87
C ASN A 747 -7.05 -17.17 4.79
N GLN A 748 -7.74 -16.99 5.91
CA GLN A 748 -9.13 -16.55 5.89
C GLN A 748 -9.29 -15.03 5.97
N ILE A 749 -8.20 -14.29 6.20
CA ILE A 749 -8.23 -12.83 6.31
C ILE A 749 -7.65 -12.20 5.04
N PRO A 750 -8.46 -11.47 4.25
CA PRO A 750 -7.98 -10.67 3.13
C PRO A 750 -6.85 -9.73 3.54
N ILE A 751 -5.90 -9.51 2.64
CA ILE A 751 -4.87 -8.49 2.80
C ILE A 751 -5.52 -7.14 2.54
N GLU A 752 -5.53 -6.28 3.56
CA GLU A 752 -6.01 -4.91 3.48
C GLU A 752 -4.88 -3.91 3.42
N SER A 753 -5.12 -2.76 2.79
CA SER A 753 -4.18 -1.64 2.80
C SER A 753 -4.17 -0.93 4.16
N LYS A 754 -2.97 -0.60 4.64
CA LYS A 754 -2.71 0.27 5.81
C LYS A 754 -2.36 1.71 5.44
N MET A 755 -2.48 2.08 4.16
CA MET A 755 -2.02 3.39 3.67
C MET A 755 -2.72 4.58 4.32
N LEU A 756 -3.98 4.43 4.77
CA LEU A 756 -4.69 5.52 5.46
C LEU A 756 -3.96 5.98 6.73
N ASP A 757 -3.32 5.06 7.45
CA ASP A 757 -2.61 5.34 8.70
C ASP A 757 -1.33 6.15 8.44
N ASN A 758 -0.74 6.01 7.25
CA ASN A 758 0.52 6.67 6.87
C ASN A 758 0.37 7.67 5.71
N MET A 759 -0.86 8.10 5.42
CA MET A 759 -1.19 8.90 4.23
C MET A 759 -0.44 10.25 4.19
N CYS A 760 -0.35 10.93 5.35
CA CYS A 760 0.34 12.22 5.46
C CYS A 760 1.82 12.09 5.08
N ASN A 761 2.51 11.09 5.63
CA ASN A 761 3.94 10.89 5.36
C ASN A 761 4.20 10.48 3.91
N ALA A 762 3.37 9.58 3.36
CA ALA A 762 3.46 9.15 1.96
C ALA A 762 3.26 10.34 1.00
N LEU A 763 2.23 11.16 1.24
CA LEU A 763 1.93 12.32 0.41
C LEU A 763 3.01 13.41 0.54
N ASN A 764 3.49 13.70 1.75
CA ASN A 764 4.58 14.65 1.97
C ASN A 764 5.84 14.23 1.21
N ALA A 765 6.17 12.93 1.17
CA ALA A 765 7.33 12.45 0.44
C ALA A 765 7.23 12.74 -1.06
N GLU A 766 6.08 12.48 -1.68
CA GLU A 766 5.86 12.71 -3.11
C GLU A 766 5.83 14.20 -3.47
N ILE A 767 5.26 15.06 -2.60
CA ILE A 767 5.30 16.52 -2.76
C ILE A 767 6.74 17.04 -2.58
N ALA A 768 7.49 16.52 -1.60
CA ALA A 768 8.88 16.91 -1.35
C ALA A 768 9.83 16.57 -2.51
N MET A 769 9.54 15.52 -3.28
CA MET A 769 10.25 15.18 -4.52
C MET A 769 9.79 15.99 -5.73
N ASN A 770 8.74 16.80 -5.58
CA ASN A 770 8.02 17.47 -6.67
C ASN A 770 7.39 16.48 -7.68
N ASN A 771 7.03 15.26 -7.25
CA ASN A 771 6.28 14.32 -8.09
C ASN A 771 4.79 14.71 -8.16
N ILE A 772 4.30 15.41 -7.13
CA ILE A 772 2.94 15.91 -7.01
C ILE A 772 3.01 17.43 -6.85
N ALA A 773 2.38 18.17 -7.76
CA ALA A 773 2.36 19.64 -7.74
C ALA A 773 1.03 20.22 -7.27
N ASP A 774 -0.07 19.48 -7.36
CA ASP A 774 -1.40 19.95 -6.97
C ASP A 774 -2.29 18.83 -6.39
N ILE A 775 -3.50 19.20 -5.97
CA ILE A 775 -4.48 18.26 -5.40
C ILE A 775 -4.93 17.19 -6.42
N ASN A 776 -5.03 17.51 -7.71
CA ASN A 776 -5.47 16.55 -8.72
C ASN A 776 -4.37 15.52 -8.99
N ASP A 777 -3.11 15.95 -9.05
CA ASP A 777 -1.94 15.08 -9.09
C ASP A 777 -1.91 14.09 -7.91
N ALA A 778 -2.32 14.54 -6.72
CA ALA A 778 -2.39 13.71 -5.53
C ALA A 778 -3.55 12.70 -5.58
N ILE A 779 -4.69 13.08 -6.16
CA ILE A 779 -5.82 12.17 -6.40
C ILE A 779 -5.41 11.07 -7.38
N ASP A 780 -4.69 11.44 -8.44
CA ASP A 780 -4.15 10.49 -9.42
C ASP A 780 -3.09 9.58 -8.78
N TYR A 781 -2.20 10.13 -7.94
CA TYR A 781 -1.24 9.33 -7.17
C TYR A 781 -1.93 8.22 -6.36
N LEU A 782 -3.04 8.52 -5.67
CA LEU A 782 -3.81 7.52 -4.94
C LEU A 782 -4.34 6.41 -5.86
N GLY A 783 -4.61 6.69 -7.13
CA GLY A 783 -5.06 5.68 -8.10
C GLY A 783 -4.05 4.55 -8.34
N TYR A 784 -2.76 4.77 -8.08
CA TYR A 784 -1.72 3.74 -8.23
C TYR A 784 -1.53 2.85 -7.00
N THR A 785 -2.13 3.21 -5.85
CA THR A 785 -1.94 2.54 -4.55
C THR A 785 -2.78 1.27 -4.40
N TYR A 786 -2.43 0.41 -3.44
CA TYR A 786 -3.24 -0.77 -3.10
C TYR A 786 -4.52 -0.36 -2.38
N LEU A 787 -4.47 0.74 -1.60
CA LEU A 787 -5.63 1.39 -1.00
C LEU A 787 -6.76 1.61 -2.00
N PHE A 788 -6.46 2.16 -3.18
CA PHE A 788 -7.48 2.38 -4.20
C PHE A 788 -8.15 1.09 -4.67
N VAL A 789 -7.35 0.04 -4.95
CA VAL A 789 -7.87 -1.27 -5.35
C VAL A 789 -8.79 -1.84 -4.26
N ARG A 790 -8.38 -1.74 -2.99
CA ARG A 790 -9.15 -2.26 -1.86
C ARG A 790 -10.41 -1.45 -1.56
N MET A 791 -10.38 -0.12 -1.66
CA MET A 791 -11.58 0.71 -1.56
C MET A 791 -12.61 0.36 -2.65
N ALA A 792 -12.16 0.04 -3.87
CA ALA A 792 -13.04 -0.35 -4.96
C ALA A 792 -13.63 -1.77 -4.78
N ARG A 793 -12.84 -2.72 -4.24
CA ARG A 793 -13.23 -4.13 -4.07
C ARG A 793 -14.01 -4.40 -2.77
N SER A 794 -13.70 -3.68 -1.70
CA SER A 794 -14.30 -3.85 -0.38
C SER A 794 -14.60 -2.49 0.28
N PRO A 795 -15.50 -1.69 -0.32
CA PRO A 795 -15.80 -0.31 0.11
C PRO A 795 -16.21 -0.20 1.59
N HIS A 796 -16.94 -1.19 2.10
CA HIS A 796 -17.43 -1.23 3.48
C HIS A 796 -16.30 -1.22 4.52
N VAL A 797 -15.15 -1.85 4.24
CA VAL A 797 -13.97 -1.88 5.13
C VAL A 797 -13.40 -0.46 5.30
N TYR A 798 -13.54 0.38 4.28
CA TYR A 798 -13.03 1.74 4.23
C TYR A 798 -14.11 2.80 4.53
N GLY A 799 -15.25 2.37 5.11
CA GLY A 799 -16.36 3.26 5.46
C GLY A 799 -17.02 3.94 4.26
N ILE A 800 -16.98 3.30 3.08
CA ILE A 800 -17.65 3.77 1.87
C ILE A 800 -18.99 3.05 1.74
N LYS A 801 -20.08 3.82 1.67
CA LYS A 801 -21.43 3.25 1.52
C LYS A 801 -21.69 2.77 0.09
N PRO A 802 -22.56 1.76 -0.11
CA PRO A 802 -22.92 1.31 -1.46
C PRO A 802 -23.49 2.42 -2.36
N GLU A 803 -24.25 3.36 -1.77
CA GLU A 803 -24.80 4.54 -2.46
C GLU A 803 -23.70 5.46 -3.00
N GLU A 804 -22.65 5.69 -2.21
CA GLU A 804 -21.50 6.52 -2.61
C GLU A 804 -20.78 5.91 -3.82
N LEU A 805 -20.66 4.57 -3.87
CA LEU A 805 -20.02 3.89 -5.00
C LEU A 805 -20.86 3.95 -6.29
N LEU A 806 -22.18 3.99 -6.19
CA LEU A 806 -23.07 4.16 -7.35
C LEU A 806 -22.92 5.55 -7.98
N HIS A 807 -22.76 6.58 -7.15
CA HIS A 807 -22.58 7.96 -7.60
C HIS A 807 -21.14 8.30 -7.98
N ASP A 808 -20.15 7.64 -7.37
CA ASP A 808 -18.72 7.81 -7.64
C ASP A 808 -18.02 6.45 -7.91
N PRO A 809 -18.24 5.82 -9.08
CA PRO A 809 -17.65 4.52 -9.41
C PRO A 809 -16.12 4.52 -9.45
N HIS A 810 -15.53 5.69 -9.68
CA HIS A 810 -14.08 5.90 -9.78
C HIS A 810 -13.45 6.38 -8.46
N LEU A 811 -14.25 6.50 -7.39
CA LEU A 811 -13.85 7.00 -6.07
C LEU A 811 -13.06 8.31 -6.15
N ILE A 812 -13.39 9.21 -7.09
CA ILE A 812 -12.70 10.49 -7.29
C ILE A 812 -13.00 11.42 -6.10
N ALA A 813 -14.26 11.54 -5.70
CA ALA A 813 -14.66 12.37 -4.57
C ALA A 813 -14.06 11.82 -3.27
N LYS A 814 -14.14 10.50 -3.06
CA LYS A 814 -13.56 9.85 -1.88
C LYS A 814 -12.04 10.04 -1.80
N ARG A 815 -11.32 9.89 -2.92
CA ARG A 815 -9.88 10.16 -2.99
C ARG A 815 -9.56 11.62 -2.72
N ARG A 816 -10.35 12.55 -3.27
CA ARG A 816 -10.21 13.99 -3.00
C ARG A 816 -10.37 14.29 -1.52
N ASP A 817 -11.32 13.68 -0.82
CA ASP A 817 -11.53 13.87 0.62
C ASP A 817 -10.32 13.40 1.43
N ILE A 818 -9.80 12.22 1.13
CA ILE A 818 -8.60 11.65 1.78
C ILE A 818 -7.40 12.58 1.56
N VAL A 819 -7.14 12.98 0.32
CA VAL A 819 -6.05 13.90 -0.04
C VAL A 819 -6.20 15.24 0.66
N THR A 820 -7.39 15.84 0.59
CA THR A 820 -7.64 17.17 1.17
C THR A 820 -7.46 17.16 2.69
N SER A 821 -7.90 16.09 3.36
CA SER A 821 -7.68 15.90 4.79
C SER A 821 -6.19 15.81 5.13
N ALA A 822 -5.43 14.99 4.39
CA ALA A 822 -3.99 14.85 4.58
C ALA A 822 -3.23 16.17 4.30
N VAL A 823 -3.53 16.85 3.18
CA VAL A 823 -2.92 18.14 2.82
C VAL A 823 -3.17 19.19 3.89
N LYS A 824 -4.39 19.29 4.44
CA LYS A 824 -4.70 20.22 5.54
C LYS A 824 -3.85 19.94 6.79
N LYS A 825 -3.65 18.67 7.14
CA LYS A 825 -2.77 18.29 8.26
C LYS A 825 -1.30 18.65 7.98
N LEU A 826 -0.83 18.43 6.76
CA LEU A 826 0.55 18.77 6.36
C LEU A 826 0.80 20.29 6.34
N ASP A 827 -0.17 21.07 5.86
CA ASP A 827 -0.12 22.54 5.86
C ASP A 827 -0.14 23.10 7.30
N ALA A 828 -1.01 22.54 8.16
CA ALA A 828 -1.06 22.91 9.59
C ALA A 828 0.28 22.64 10.31
N ASN A 829 0.97 21.56 9.96
CA ASN A 829 2.31 21.24 10.47
C ASN A 829 3.46 21.89 9.66
N LYS A 830 3.15 22.81 8.74
CA LYS A 830 4.12 23.60 7.95
C LYS A 830 5.07 22.75 7.07
N LEU A 831 4.65 21.55 6.69
CA LEU A 831 5.42 20.64 5.83
C LEU A 831 5.27 20.98 4.34
N LEU A 832 4.12 21.56 3.98
CA LEU A 832 3.86 22.13 2.65
C LEU A 832 3.24 23.51 2.78
N ARG A 833 3.10 24.21 1.65
CA ARG A 833 2.28 25.42 1.49
C ARG A 833 1.19 25.13 0.48
N LEU A 834 -0.06 25.35 0.88
CA LEU A 834 -1.21 25.28 0.00
C LEU A 834 -1.58 26.67 -0.54
N SER A 835 -1.64 26.84 -1.87
CA SER A 835 -2.12 28.06 -2.51
C SER A 835 -2.91 27.73 -3.77
N ASN A 836 -4.19 28.11 -3.87
CA ASN A 836 -5.03 27.84 -5.04
C ASN A 836 -4.97 26.38 -5.53
N GLN A 837 -5.02 25.40 -4.60
CA GLN A 837 -4.85 23.96 -4.85
C GLN A 837 -3.47 23.49 -5.31
N GLN A 838 -2.50 24.41 -5.48
CA GLN A 838 -1.09 24.10 -5.70
C GLN A 838 -0.42 23.73 -4.37
N LEU A 839 0.46 22.74 -4.43
CA LEU A 839 1.17 22.16 -3.30
C LEU A 839 2.67 22.41 -3.49
N ALA A 840 3.26 23.21 -2.61
CA ALA A 840 4.69 23.46 -2.62
C ALA A 840 5.34 22.91 -1.34
N PRO A 841 6.39 22.08 -1.42
CA PRO A 841 7.06 21.56 -0.24
C PRO A 841 7.86 22.66 0.49
N THR A 842 7.85 22.63 1.83
CA THR A 842 8.73 23.48 2.64
C THR A 842 10.08 22.80 2.89
N ALA A 843 11.05 23.55 3.44
CA ALA A 843 12.31 22.96 3.88
C ALA A 843 12.10 21.85 4.93
N ILE A 844 11.15 22.05 5.85
CA ILE A 844 10.80 21.06 6.88
C ILE A 844 10.19 19.81 6.22
N GLY A 845 9.27 19.99 5.26
CA GLY A 845 8.69 18.87 4.49
C GLY A 845 9.75 18.02 3.79
N ARG A 846 10.74 18.67 3.16
CA ARG A 846 11.87 17.98 2.52
C ARG A 846 12.76 17.24 3.53
N ILE A 847 13.02 17.83 4.69
CA ILE A 847 13.79 17.17 5.77
C ILE A 847 13.03 15.94 6.27
N ALA A 848 11.73 16.08 6.56
CA ALA A 848 10.89 14.99 7.04
C ALA A 848 10.87 13.82 6.06
N ALA A 849 10.64 14.11 4.77
CA ALA A 849 10.64 13.10 3.70
C ALA A 849 12.00 12.39 3.54
N ARG A 850 13.11 13.14 3.64
CA ARG A 850 14.49 12.64 3.49
C ARG A 850 14.94 11.73 4.63
N TYR A 851 14.51 12.04 5.85
CA TYR A 851 14.95 11.35 7.06
C TYR A 851 13.90 10.42 7.68
N TYR A 852 12.74 10.24 7.03
CA TYR A 852 11.63 9.40 7.54
C TYR A 852 11.14 9.86 8.92
N ILE A 853 11.08 11.17 9.10
CA ILE A 853 10.52 11.76 10.30
C ILE A 853 9.01 11.85 10.11
N ASP A 854 8.27 11.38 11.12
CA ASP A 854 6.80 11.46 11.11
C ASP A 854 6.32 12.91 11.07
N TYR A 855 5.25 13.16 10.33
CA TYR A 855 4.68 14.49 10.14
C TYR A 855 4.25 15.20 11.44
N GLU A 856 3.99 14.45 12.52
CA GLU A 856 3.63 15.01 13.83
C GLU A 856 4.86 15.39 14.66
N THR A 857 6.03 14.84 14.34
CA THR A 857 7.27 15.08 15.11
C THR A 857 7.96 16.41 14.72
N THR A 858 7.62 16.96 13.55
CA THR A 858 8.34 18.05 12.89
C THR A 858 8.00 19.46 13.35
#